data_AF-A0A517Q2T3-F1
#
_entry.id   AF-A0A517Q2T3-F1
#
_cell.length_a   1.000
_cell.length_b   1.000
_cell.length_c   1.000
_cell.angle_alpha   90.00
_cell.angle_beta   90.00
_cell.angle_gamma   90.00
#
_symmetry.space_group_name_H-M   'P 1'
#
loop_
_entity.id
_entity.type
_entity.pdbx_description
1 polymer ?
#
loop_
_entity_poly.entity_id
_entity_poly.type
_entity_poly.pdbx_seq_one_letter_code
_entity_poly.pdbx_strand_id
1 'polypeptide(L)'
;MDFRIKGSRTPQILMLSGMLALFLTSGPGLTEVRAAAAEKAQVDYKEIQIGPHAGGFEKLQLRGPDSRQQVIVTGVLSNGKKLDVTREVTYKIENPEMASITSDGYLTPLKDGETRLIATSKNGKSASIPVTIGGIAKPDSINFKNQVVPIFTKLTCNSGGCHGKASGQNGFKLSLLGFYPEDDYEFLVKEGRGRRLFPTSPAESLLLMKGTGITPHGGGKLVKQDSYEYRLLYRWIEQGMPYGNENDRSVASIKCYPPTRTMGQEQEQQISVIATYSDGSTEDVTRMALFEANDTEMAEVNKTGLVKTLKLSGEVAIMARYQGQVSTFRATIPLGVEVANLPKSKNLIDEAVFGKLKELGIPPSPVADDATFMRRVYIDITGGTPSEDEVQKFLADKDPAKRDKLIDKLIDSPAYADYFANKWNMVLRNKKLQPVDIAGTNAFYQWIWDSLYENKPYNEFVGDILSASGEFRQNPAVVWYREVNTVEEQVEDTAQLFLGLRIQCARCHHHPFEKWSQDDYYGLAAFFSRVGTKDPTLGSIGTRGFRDQRVYHKEGVASAKNIRSGENLKPTALGMQPMELSPERDPRVALVQWLSRTDNPFFAKALVNRYWKHFFGRGIVEPEDDMRATNPPANPELLDGLAKHFVESGFDLKELVRQICRSNAYQLSSLPNEYNLKDKQNFSRYYPKRLTAEVLYDVFHQVTNSSQRFSGLPADTKAIQITDATSAPYFLKVFGQPQADTACECERSQSANLAQSLHLLNSKEVQDKITGASSRAAMLAKDTKRTDEEKVKELYRWVYARAPKDEEMKFALSYIARHKEKPQIAYEDIIWALINTKEFLFNH
;
A
#
# COMPACT_ATOMS: atom_id res chain seq x y z
N MET A 1 -15.79 47.58 15.05
CA MET A 1 -15.36 47.65 16.46
C MET A 1 -13.84 47.71 16.45
N ASP A 2 -13.30 48.90 16.73
CA ASP A 2 -11.86 49.18 16.80
C ASP A 2 -11.23 48.51 18.01
N PHE A 3 -10.17 47.72 17.80
CA PHE A 3 -9.21 47.37 18.85
C PHE A 3 -7.81 47.82 18.42
N ARG A 4 -7.35 48.91 19.03
CA ARG A 4 -5.96 49.36 19.01
C ARG A 4 -5.12 48.43 19.90
N ILE A 5 -4.18 47.71 19.31
CA ILE A 5 -3.06 47.08 20.05
C ILE A 5 -1.86 48.02 19.93
N LYS A 6 -1.49 48.65 21.04
CA LYS A 6 -0.22 49.35 21.21
C LYS A 6 0.85 48.34 21.63
N GLY A 7 1.99 48.36 20.94
CA GLY A 7 3.25 47.81 21.44
C GLY A 7 3.66 46.46 20.84
N SER A 8 4.14 46.46 19.60
CA SER A 8 5.05 45.41 19.10
C SER A 8 6.25 46.06 18.43
N ARG A 9 7.46 45.66 18.86
CA ARG A 9 8.73 46.03 18.21
C ARG A 9 8.82 45.27 16.90
N THR A 10 8.37 45.90 15.83
CA THR A 10 8.72 45.56 14.45
C THR A 10 8.93 46.91 13.77
N PRO A 11 10.17 47.25 13.38
CA PRO A 11 10.58 46.95 12.02
C PRO A 11 12.09 46.68 11.85
N GLN A 12 12.46 45.53 11.29
CA GLN A 12 13.64 45.39 10.39
C GLN A 12 13.75 44.02 9.70
N ILE A 13 12.86 43.06 9.95
CA ILE A 13 12.92 41.70 9.37
C ILE A 13 11.80 41.46 8.34
N LEU A 14 11.58 42.41 7.43
CA LEU A 14 10.65 42.24 6.29
C LEU A 14 11.27 42.66 4.94
N MET A 15 12.60 42.78 4.90
CA MET A 15 13.38 42.96 3.66
C MET A 15 14.39 41.84 3.43
N LEU A 16 14.09 40.60 3.87
CA LEU A 16 15.03 39.47 3.73
C LEU A 16 14.41 38.13 3.33
N SER A 17 13.23 38.12 2.69
CA SER A 17 12.62 36.92 2.12
C SER A 17 12.24 37.06 0.63
N GLY A 18 12.71 38.11 -0.04
CA GLY A 18 12.38 38.40 -1.46
C GLY A 18 13.55 38.32 -2.46
N MET A 19 14.76 37.94 -2.05
CA MET A 19 15.94 38.05 -2.92
C MET A 19 16.92 36.85 -2.84
N LEU A 20 16.39 35.65 -2.61
CA LEU A 20 17.12 34.39 -2.82
C LEU A 20 16.19 33.27 -3.34
N ALA A 21 15.29 33.64 -4.24
CA ALA A 21 14.36 32.71 -4.89
C ALA A 21 14.13 33.11 -6.36
N LEU A 22 15.18 33.44 -7.11
CA LEU A 22 15.09 33.63 -8.57
C LEU A 22 16.46 33.72 -9.27
N PHE A 23 17.40 32.82 -8.96
CA PHE A 23 18.57 32.60 -9.82
C PHE A 23 19.03 31.15 -9.68
N LEU A 24 18.31 30.23 -10.34
CA LEU A 24 18.83 28.92 -10.80
C LEU A 24 17.83 28.28 -11.80
N THR A 25 17.23 29.09 -12.69
CA THR A 25 16.42 28.60 -13.83
C THR A 25 16.70 29.43 -15.08
N SER A 26 17.92 29.34 -15.60
CA SER A 26 18.23 29.77 -16.97
C SER A 26 19.60 29.23 -17.40
N GLY A 27 19.72 27.90 -17.41
CA GLY A 27 20.70 27.23 -18.28
C GLY A 27 20.03 26.92 -19.62
N PRO A 28 20.51 27.44 -20.76
CA PRO A 28 20.01 27.04 -22.07
C PRO A 28 20.60 25.67 -22.39
N GLY A 29 19.76 24.63 -22.37
CA GLY A 29 20.24 23.28 -22.63
C GLY A 29 19.23 22.16 -22.43
N LEU A 30 17.93 22.45 -22.33
CA LEU A 30 16.92 21.44 -22.60
C LEU A 30 16.82 21.32 -24.12
N THR A 31 17.72 20.53 -24.70
CA THR A 31 17.46 20.00 -26.03
C THR A 31 16.20 19.15 -25.89
N GLU A 32 15.14 19.61 -26.56
CA GLU A 32 13.99 18.78 -26.86
C GLU A 32 14.53 17.45 -27.40
N VAL A 33 14.35 16.38 -26.62
CA VAL A 33 14.31 15.04 -27.20
C VAL A 33 13.10 15.08 -28.12
N ARG A 34 13.36 15.42 -29.39
CA ARG A 34 12.37 15.38 -30.45
C ARG A 34 11.72 14.01 -30.36
N ALA A 35 10.45 14.00 -29.99
CA ALA A 35 9.56 12.90 -30.32
C ALA A 35 9.65 12.78 -31.84
N ALA A 36 10.49 11.87 -32.32
CA ALA A 36 10.45 11.43 -33.69
C ALA A 36 9.00 10.98 -33.90
N ALA A 37 8.27 11.72 -34.73
CA ALA A 37 7.04 11.25 -35.31
C ALA A 37 7.44 9.97 -36.05
N ALA A 38 7.24 8.83 -35.39
CA ALA A 38 7.42 7.55 -36.00
C ALA A 38 6.33 7.44 -37.07
N GLU A 39 6.71 7.66 -38.34
CA GLU A 39 6.20 6.80 -39.40
C GLU A 39 6.16 5.39 -38.80
N LYS A 40 4.98 4.76 -38.77
CA LYS A 40 4.85 3.38 -38.30
C LYS A 40 5.72 2.51 -39.20
N ALA A 41 6.99 2.36 -38.84
CA ALA A 41 7.92 1.45 -39.46
C ALA A 41 7.22 0.09 -39.52
N GLN A 42 7.29 -0.55 -40.68
CA GLN A 42 6.66 -1.84 -40.92
C GLN A 42 7.25 -2.85 -39.93
N VAL A 43 6.53 -3.12 -38.84
CA VAL A 43 6.99 -4.02 -37.79
C VAL A 43 7.03 -5.44 -38.35
N ASP A 44 8.22 -6.01 -38.45
CA ASP A 44 8.39 -7.38 -38.94
C ASP A 44 8.17 -8.39 -37.81
N TYR A 45 7.15 -9.22 -37.97
CA TYR A 45 6.75 -10.23 -37.00
C TYR A 45 7.36 -11.57 -37.42
N LYS A 46 8.09 -12.22 -36.51
CA LYS A 46 8.58 -13.59 -36.70
C LYS A 46 7.38 -14.53 -36.93
N GLU A 47 6.39 -14.40 -36.05
CA GLU A 47 5.13 -15.13 -36.08
C GLU A 47 4.02 -14.31 -35.40
N ILE A 48 2.77 -14.70 -35.63
CA ILE A 48 1.63 -14.26 -34.83
C ILE A 48 1.00 -15.48 -34.16
N GLN A 49 0.40 -15.28 -32.99
CA GLN A 49 -0.25 -16.32 -32.21
C GLN A 49 -1.66 -15.88 -31.86
N ILE A 50 -2.66 -16.75 -32.08
CA ILE A 50 -4.04 -16.53 -31.65
C ILE A 50 -4.20 -17.21 -30.29
N GLY A 51 -4.64 -16.44 -29.30
CA GLY A 51 -4.76 -16.90 -27.92
C GLY A 51 -6.17 -16.78 -27.33
N PRO A 52 -6.28 -17.06 -26.02
CA PRO A 52 -5.29 -16.56 -25.05
C PRO A 52 -4.26 -17.57 -24.46
N HIS A 53 -2.93 -17.36 -24.61
CA HIS A 53 -1.89 -18.13 -23.87
C HIS A 53 -0.73 -17.27 -23.32
N ALA A 54 -0.34 -17.48 -22.05
CA ALA A 54 1.08 -17.75 -21.72
C ALA A 54 1.32 -19.27 -21.47
N GLY A 55 0.29 -20.09 -21.74
CA GLY A 55 0.29 -21.55 -21.79
C GLY A 55 -1.11 -22.21 -21.94
N GLY A 56 -2.12 -21.61 -22.62
CA GLY A 56 -3.52 -22.12 -22.61
C GLY A 56 -4.37 -22.02 -23.90
N PHE A 57 -5.11 -23.09 -24.21
CA PHE A 57 -6.09 -23.35 -25.30
C PHE A 57 -5.54 -23.68 -26.70
N GLU A 58 -5.48 -24.98 -27.03
CA GLU A 58 -5.24 -25.46 -28.41
C GLU A 58 -6.45 -25.25 -29.34
N LYS A 59 -7.64 -24.95 -28.79
CA LYS A 59 -8.89 -24.69 -29.51
C LYS A 59 -9.80 -23.76 -28.71
N LEU A 60 -10.63 -22.98 -29.40
CA LEU A 60 -11.69 -22.15 -28.82
C LEU A 60 -12.99 -22.95 -28.74
N GLN A 61 -13.70 -22.86 -27.62
CA GLN A 61 -14.97 -23.57 -27.41
C GLN A 61 -16.06 -22.57 -27.04
N LEU A 62 -17.16 -22.58 -27.80
CA LEU A 62 -18.34 -21.74 -27.58
C LEU A 62 -19.54 -22.66 -27.34
N ARG A 63 -20.30 -22.39 -26.28
CA ARG A 63 -21.51 -23.15 -25.94
C ARG A 63 -22.72 -22.24 -25.76
N GLY A 64 -23.74 -22.43 -26.59
CA GLY A 64 -24.98 -21.69 -26.54
C GLY A 64 -24.92 -20.31 -27.21
N PRO A 65 -26.09 -19.70 -27.47
CA PRO A 65 -26.23 -18.49 -28.27
C PRO A 65 -25.64 -17.24 -27.61
N ASP A 66 -25.37 -17.30 -26.31
CA ASP A 66 -24.84 -16.21 -25.48
C ASP A 66 -23.33 -16.29 -25.26
N SER A 67 -22.70 -17.44 -25.55
CA SER A 67 -21.25 -17.58 -25.40
C SER A 67 -20.48 -16.69 -26.36
N ARG A 68 -19.40 -16.10 -25.91
CA ARG A 68 -18.54 -15.21 -26.70
C ARG A 68 -17.10 -15.50 -26.36
N GLN A 69 -16.18 -15.15 -27.24
CA GLN A 69 -14.75 -15.25 -26.98
C GLN A 69 -14.06 -13.96 -27.42
N GLN A 70 -13.39 -13.29 -26.49
CA GLN A 70 -12.46 -12.22 -26.80
C GLN A 70 -11.12 -12.84 -27.19
N VAL A 71 -10.84 -12.77 -28.49
CA VAL A 71 -9.60 -13.27 -29.08
C VAL A 71 -8.50 -12.24 -28.89
N ILE A 72 -7.29 -12.71 -28.63
CA ILE A 72 -6.09 -11.88 -28.60
C ILE A 72 -5.14 -12.43 -29.64
N VAL A 73 -4.64 -11.56 -30.51
CA VAL A 73 -3.56 -11.92 -31.44
C VAL A 73 -2.30 -11.25 -30.98
N THR A 74 -1.29 -12.06 -30.66
CA THR A 74 0.03 -11.60 -30.21
C THR A 74 1.03 -11.73 -31.35
N GLY A 75 1.64 -10.62 -31.74
CA GLY A 75 2.80 -10.62 -32.65
C GLY A 75 4.08 -10.84 -31.86
N VAL A 76 4.90 -11.78 -32.30
CA VAL A 76 6.21 -12.06 -31.71
C VAL A 76 7.29 -11.49 -32.63
N LEU A 77 8.06 -10.53 -32.13
CA LEU A 77 9.20 -9.96 -32.85
C LEU A 77 10.40 -10.91 -32.83
N SER A 78 11.38 -10.68 -33.71
CA SER A 78 12.60 -11.49 -33.79
C SER A 78 13.42 -11.51 -32.50
N ASN A 79 13.33 -10.47 -31.67
CA ASN A 79 13.95 -10.38 -30.35
C ASN A 79 13.11 -11.01 -29.21
N GLY A 80 12.00 -11.67 -29.53
CA GLY A 80 11.09 -12.30 -28.57
C GLY A 80 10.08 -11.35 -27.92
N LYS A 81 10.16 -10.03 -28.16
CA LYS A 81 9.17 -9.07 -27.66
C LYS A 81 7.79 -9.39 -28.23
N LYS A 82 6.79 -9.39 -27.37
CA LYS A 82 5.39 -9.68 -27.71
C LYS A 82 4.60 -8.38 -27.75
N LEU A 83 3.83 -8.18 -28.83
CA LEU A 83 2.96 -7.02 -29.03
C LEU A 83 1.52 -7.47 -29.26
N ASP A 84 0.56 -6.65 -28.84
CA ASP A 84 -0.82 -6.83 -29.25
C ASP A 84 -1.00 -6.40 -30.71
N VAL A 85 -1.47 -7.31 -31.55
CA VAL A 85 -1.78 -7.03 -32.96
C VAL A 85 -3.25 -7.37 -33.28
N THR A 86 -4.07 -7.55 -32.26
CA THR A 86 -5.48 -7.98 -32.37
C THR A 86 -6.30 -7.08 -33.29
N ARG A 87 -6.02 -5.76 -33.27
CA ARG A 87 -6.68 -4.75 -34.12
C ARG A 87 -5.93 -4.45 -35.41
N GLU A 88 -4.78 -5.10 -35.64
CA GLU A 88 -3.92 -4.88 -36.81
C GLU A 88 -4.00 -6.02 -37.83
N VAL A 89 -4.60 -7.15 -37.45
CA VAL A 89 -4.81 -8.32 -38.33
C VAL A 89 -6.16 -8.26 -39.04
N THR A 90 -6.26 -8.99 -40.15
CA THR A 90 -7.53 -9.33 -40.78
C THR A 90 -7.96 -10.72 -40.33
N TYR A 91 -9.22 -10.86 -39.92
CA TYR A 91 -9.80 -12.13 -39.51
C TYR A 91 -10.59 -12.78 -40.65
N LYS A 92 -10.53 -14.11 -40.72
CA LYS A 92 -11.38 -14.95 -41.58
C LYS A 92 -11.88 -16.13 -40.75
N ILE A 93 -13.18 -16.37 -40.79
CA ILE A 93 -13.77 -17.63 -40.34
C ILE A 93 -13.87 -18.54 -41.57
N GLU A 94 -13.32 -19.75 -41.48
CA GLU A 94 -13.29 -20.69 -42.61
C GLU A 94 -14.71 -21.05 -43.10
N ASN A 95 -15.61 -21.36 -42.16
CA ASN A 95 -17.04 -21.48 -42.41
C ASN A 95 -17.83 -20.35 -41.71
N PRO A 96 -18.22 -19.27 -42.42
CA PRO A 96 -18.88 -18.10 -41.84
C PRO A 96 -20.32 -18.35 -41.38
N GLU A 97 -20.94 -19.49 -41.73
CA GLU A 97 -22.25 -19.88 -41.18
C GLU A 97 -22.16 -20.27 -39.70
N MET A 98 -20.97 -20.66 -39.23
CA MET A 98 -20.76 -21.17 -37.87
C MET A 98 -20.52 -20.05 -36.87
N ALA A 99 -19.75 -19.02 -37.24
CA ALA A 99 -19.41 -17.91 -36.36
C ALA A 99 -19.13 -16.62 -37.14
N SER A 100 -19.27 -15.49 -36.45
CA SER A 100 -18.80 -14.18 -36.89
C SER A 100 -17.74 -13.62 -35.94
N ILE A 101 -16.85 -12.77 -36.44
CA ILE A 101 -15.83 -12.11 -35.64
C ILE A 101 -15.71 -10.64 -36.05
N THR A 102 -15.58 -9.77 -35.07
CA THR A 102 -15.36 -8.33 -35.28
C THR A 102 -13.88 -8.01 -35.49
N SER A 103 -13.57 -6.79 -35.96
CA SER A 103 -12.19 -6.33 -36.14
C SER A 103 -11.41 -6.16 -34.83
N ASP A 104 -12.08 -6.05 -33.69
CA ASP A 104 -11.46 -6.08 -32.35
C ASP A 104 -11.34 -7.50 -31.76
N GLY A 105 -11.58 -8.54 -32.58
CA GLY A 105 -11.38 -9.94 -32.18
C GLY A 105 -12.49 -10.51 -31.30
N TYR A 106 -13.73 -10.02 -31.41
CA TYR A 106 -14.86 -10.55 -30.64
C TYR A 106 -15.62 -11.62 -31.44
N LEU A 107 -15.39 -12.88 -31.09
CA LEU A 107 -15.96 -14.05 -31.76
C LEU A 107 -17.36 -14.37 -31.19
N THR A 108 -18.33 -14.52 -32.08
CA THR A 108 -19.75 -14.78 -31.79
C THR A 108 -20.22 -16.05 -32.51
N PRO A 109 -20.81 -17.04 -31.81
CA PRO A 109 -21.35 -18.23 -32.43
C PRO A 109 -22.66 -17.91 -33.17
N LEU A 110 -22.89 -18.61 -34.28
CA LEU A 110 -24.10 -18.52 -35.10
C LEU A 110 -24.81 -19.86 -35.24
N LYS A 111 -24.05 -20.96 -35.36
CA LYS A 111 -24.60 -22.33 -35.55
C LYS A 111 -23.69 -23.38 -34.94
N ASP A 112 -24.28 -24.50 -34.51
CA ASP A 112 -23.55 -25.66 -33.99
C ASP A 112 -22.66 -26.28 -35.08
N GLY A 113 -21.42 -26.64 -34.73
CA GLY A 113 -20.45 -27.23 -35.64
C GLY A 113 -19.00 -26.90 -35.30
N GLU A 114 -18.12 -27.16 -36.26
CA GLU A 114 -16.69 -26.86 -36.17
C GLU A 114 -16.27 -25.92 -37.31
N THR A 115 -15.35 -25.01 -37.02
CA THR A 115 -14.76 -24.08 -37.99
C THR A 115 -13.34 -23.72 -37.55
N ARG A 116 -12.63 -22.91 -38.34
CA ARG A 116 -11.33 -22.35 -37.95
C ARG A 116 -11.37 -20.84 -38.01
N LEU A 117 -10.79 -20.22 -37.00
CA LEU A 117 -10.47 -18.80 -37.00
C LEU A 117 -9.05 -18.62 -37.55
N ILE A 118 -8.91 -17.79 -38.57
CA ILE A 118 -7.63 -17.43 -39.19
C ILE A 118 -7.42 -15.93 -38.99
N ALA A 119 -6.27 -15.56 -38.45
CA ALA A 119 -5.80 -14.17 -38.36
C ALA A 119 -4.60 -13.99 -39.30
N THR A 120 -4.57 -12.90 -40.05
CA THR A 120 -3.46 -12.57 -40.96
C THR A 120 -2.99 -11.13 -40.73
N SER A 121 -1.70 -10.94 -40.44
CA SER A 121 -1.08 -9.62 -40.28
C SER A 121 -0.83 -8.94 -41.63
N LYS A 122 -0.58 -7.63 -41.60
CA LYS A 122 -0.30 -6.83 -42.80
C LYS A 122 0.94 -7.28 -43.58
N ASN A 123 1.92 -7.90 -42.92
CA ASN A 123 3.11 -8.48 -43.56
C ASN A 123 2.92 -9.96 -43.97
N GLY A 124 1.68 -10.47 -43.98
CA GLY A 124 1.34 -11.80 -44.52
C GLY A 124 1.60 -12.97 -43.59
N LYS A 125 1.94 -12.75 -42.31
CA LYS A 125 2.01 -13.83 -41.32
C LYS A 125 0.59 -14.23 -40.93
N SER A 126 0.31 -15.53 -40.91
CA SER A 126 -1.00 -16.06 -40.55
C SER A 126 -0.90 -17.05 -39.41
N ALA A 127 -1.92 -17.07 -38.55
CA ALA A 127 -2.14 -18.10 -37.56
C ALA A 127 -3.58 -18.59 -37.67
N SER A 128 -3.82 -19.83 -37.24
CA SER A 128 -5.17 -20.39 -37.19
C SER A 128 -5.39 -21.16 -35.89
N ILE A 129 -6.62 -21.12 -35.39
CA ILE A 129 -7.05 -21.88 -34.21
C ILE A 129 -8.40 -22.58 -34.51
N PRO A 130 -8.58 -23.85 -34.13
CA PRO A 130 -9.87 -24.52 -34.22
C PRO A 130 -10.92 -23.87 -33.31
N VAL A 131 -12.17 -23.84 -33.77
CA VAL A 131 -13.33 -23.34 -33.04
C VAL A 131 -14.42 -24.41 -33.06
N THR A 132 -14.85 -24.85 -31.89
CA THR A 132 -15.99 -25.78 -31.72
C THR A 132 -17.17 -25.03 -31.11
N ILE A 133 -18.35 -25.21 -31.69
CA ILE A 133 -19.60 -24.55 -31.28
C ILE A 133 -20.66 -25.61 -31.02
N GLY A 134 -21.31 -25.54 -29.86
CA GLY A 134 -22.42 -26.46 -29.52
C GLY A 134 -23.52 -25.77 -28.70
N GLY A 135 -24.70 -26.39 -28.62
CA GLY A 135 -25.79 -25.91 -27.76
C GLY A 135 -26.54 -24.68 -28.28
N ILE A 136 -26.40 -24.30 -29.55
CA ILE A 136 -27.16 -23.20 -30.18
C ILE A 136 -28.62 -23.62 -30.40
N ALA A 137 -28.85 -24.82 -30.95
CA ALA A 137 -30.21 -25.27 -31.30
C ALA A 137 -31.07 -25.57 -30.06
N LYS A 138 -30.45 -25.98 -28.96
CA LYS A 138 -31.10 -26.24 -27.67
C LYS A 138 -30.28 -25.57 -26.57
N PRO A 139 -30.49 -24.27 -26.33
CA PRO A 139 -29.75 -23.54 -25.31
C PRO A 139 -30.08 -24.07 -23.92
N ASP A 140 -29.07 -24.10 -23.05
CA ASP A 140 -29.26 -24.40 -21.63
C ASP A 140 -30.17 -23.33 -20.97
N SER A 141 -30.85 -23.70 -19.88
CA SER A 141 -31.64 -22.74 -19.08
C SER A 141 -30.71 -21.69 -18.45
N ILE A 142 -31.15 -20.44 -18.43
CA ILE A 142 -30.32 -19.35 -17.89
C ILE A 142 -30.22 -19.51 -16.37
N ASN A 143 -29.00 -19.55 -15.86
CA ASN A 143 -28.76 -19.59 -14.42
C ASN A 143 -28.65 -18.16 -13.86
N PHE A 144 -29.45 -17.84 -12.84
CA PHE A 144 -29.50 -16.51 -12.26
C PHE A 144 -28.15 -16.09 -11.67
N LYS A 145 -27.56 -16.93 -10.84
CA LYS A 145 -26.28 -16.67 -10.18
C LYS A 145 -25.15 -16.48 -11.18
N ASN A 146 -25.06 -17.35 -12.18
CA ASN A 146 -23.92 -17.39 -13.09
C ASN A 146 -24.01 -16.36 -14.23
N GLN A 147 -25.23 -16.02 -14.67
CA GLN A 147 -25.42 -15.25 -15.90
C GLN A 147 -26.14 -13.93 -15.66
N VAL A 148 -27.08 -13.85 -14.71
CA VAL A 148 -27.87 -12.64 -14.44
C VAL A 148 -27.17 -11.71 -13.45
N VAL A 149 -26.74 -12.23 -12.29
CA VAL A 149 -26.08 -11.42 -11.25
C VAL A 149 -24.85 -10.64 -11.77
N PRO A 150 -23.96 -11.22 -12.61
CA PRO A 150 -22.82 -10.47 -13.13
C PRO A 150 -23.19 -9.25 -13.98
N ILE A 151 -24.37 -9.24 -14.60
CA ILE A 151 -24.87 -8.06 -15.33
C ILE A 151 -25.07 -6.89 -14.37
N PHE A 152 -25.64 -7.13 -13.19
CA PHE A 152 -25.85 -6.07 -12.21
C PHE A 152 -24.52 -5.48 -11.72
N THR A 153 -23.51 -6.32 -11.53
CA THR A 153 -22.16 -5.88 -11.14
C THR A 153 -21.49 -5.11 -12.27
N LYS A 154 -21.51 -5.61 -13.50
CA LYS A 154 -20.92 -4.95 -14.67
C LYS A 154 -21.52 -3.57 -14.94
N LEU A 155 -22.84 -3.46 -14.76
CA LEU A 155 -23.59 -2.22 -14.96
C LEU A 155 -23.66 -1.35 -13.70
N THR A 156 -22.95 -1.73 -12.63
CA THR A 156 -22.87 -1.02 -11.34
C THR A 156 -24.21 -0.86 -10.60
N CYS A 157 -25.25 -1.60 -10.98
CA CYS A 157 -26.58 -1.58 -10.38
C CYS A 157 -26.55 -1.99 -8.90
N ASN A 158 -25.74 -2.99 -8.56
CA ASN A 158 -25.55 -3.53 -7.22
C ASN A 158 -24.28 -2.96 -6.53
N SER A 159 -23.82 -1.79 -6.95
CA SER A 159 -22.76 -1.06 -6.24
C SER A 159 -23.28 -0.42 -4.95
N GLY A 160 -22.38 -0.11 -4.02
CA GLY A 160 -22.73 0.52 -2.73
C GLY A 160 -23.39 1.90 -2.85
N GLY A 161 -23.24 2.57 -4.00
CA GLY A 161 -23.91 3.85 -4.30
C GLY A 161 -25.33 3.71 -4.87
N CYS A 162 -25.80 2.50 -5.14
CA CYS A 162 -27.10 2.21 -5.76
C CYS A 162 -27.87 1.14 -4.97
N HIS A 163 -28.33 0.06 -5.62
CA HIS A 163 -29.13 -0.97 -4.98
C HIS A 163 -28.30 -1.90 -4.08
N GLY A 164 -26.98 -1.90 -4.21
CA GLY A 164 -26.03 -2.65 -3.36
C GLY A 164 -25.78 -2.03 -1.99
N LYS A 165 -26.37 -0.86 -1.70
CA LYS A 165 -26.33 -0.25 -0.38
C LYS A 165 -27.03 -1.16 0.64
N ALA A 166 -26.58 -1.19 1.89
CA ALA A 166 -27.16 -2.05 2.93
C ALA A 166 -28.68 -1.87 3.11
N SER A 167 -29.18 -0.63 2.97
CA SER A 167 -30.61 -0.28 3.02
C SER A 167 -31.37 -0.53 1.71
N GLY A 168 -30.68 -0.88 0.62
CA GLY A 168 -31.16 -0.73 -0.74
C GLY A 168 -31.40 0.73 -1.13
N GLN A 169 -32.07 0.93 -2.26
CA GLN A 169 -32.46 2.22 -2.80
C GLN A 169 -33.92 2.18 -3.26
N ASN A 170 -34.75 3.11 -2.79
CA ASN A 170 -36.18 3.23 -3.12
C ASN A 170 -36.98 1.93 -2.92
N GLY A 171 -36.68 1.22 -1.83
CA GLY A 171 -37.34 -0.06 -1.51
C GLY A 171 -37.00 -1.18 -2.48
N PHE A 172 -35.84 -1.14 -3.15
CA PHE A 172 -35.28 -2.27 -3.89
C PHE A 172 -33.80 -2.44 -3.50
N LYS A 173 -33.43 -3.68 -3.15
CA LYS A 173 -32.11 -4.04 -2.65
C LYS A 173 -31.52 -5.15 -3.50
N LEU A 174 -30.22 -5.04 -3.74
CA LEU A 174 -29.36 -6.11 -4.24
C LEU A 174 -28.22 -6.28 -3.23
N SER A 175 -27.65 -7.47 -3.15
CA SER A 175 -26.41 -7.75 -2.45
C SER A 175 -25.27 -6.94 -3.07
N LEU A 176 -24.36 -6.44 -2.23
CA LEU A 176 -23.23 -5.65 -2.72
C LEU A 176 -22.43 -6.50 -3.72
N LEU A 177 -22.24 -6.00 -4.94
CA LEU A 177 -21.46 -6.63 -6.02
C LEU A 177 -21.91 -8.05 -6.40
N GLY A 178 -23.11 -8.47 -5.99
CA GLY A 178 -23.66 -9.79 -6.31
C GLY A 178 -23.06 -10.90 -5.47
N PHE A 179 -22.52 -10.58 -4.29
CA PHE A 179 -21.91 -11.58 -3.41
C PHE A 179 -22.89 -12.60 -2.86
N TYR A 180 -24.18 -12.26 -2.79
CA TYR A 180 -25.24 -13.13 -2.27
C TYR A 180 -26.42 -13.21 -3.27
N PRO A 181 -26.26 -14.01 -4.34
CA PRO A 181 -27.26 -14.19 -5.40
C PRO A 181 -28.64 -14.65 -4.90
N GLU A 182 -28.69 -15.39 -3.80
CA GLU A 182 -29.91 -15.90 -3.17
C GLU A 182 -30.78 -14.73 -2.69
N ASP A 183 -30.15 -13.75 -2.02
CA ASP A 183 -30.81 -12.52 -1.57
C ASP A 183 -31.24 -11.67 -2.78
N ASP A 184 -30.36 -11.54 -3.78
CA ASP A 184 -30.65 -10.82 -5.03
C ASP A 184 -31.91 -11.34 -5.71
N TYR A 185 -32.05 -12.66 -5.79
CA TYR A 185 -33.21 -13.31 -6.38
C TYR A 185 -34.48 -13.05 -5.57
N GLU A 186 -34.41 -13.15 -4.24
CA GLU A 186 -35.56 -12.89 -3.37
C GLU A 186 -36.08 -11.46 -3.55
N PHE A 187 -35.20 -10.46 -3.52
CA PHE A 187 -35.57 -9.05 -3.67
C PHE A 187 -36.04 -8.72 -5.09
N LEU A 188 -35.46 -9.34 -6.11
CA LEU A 188 -35.81 -9.06 -7.49
C LEU A 188 -37.10 -9.76 -7.91
N VAL A 189 -37.26 -11.04 -7.57
CA VAL A 189 -38.31 -11.92 -8.09
C VAL A 189 -39.52 -11.98 -7.16
N LYS A 190 -39.35 -12.02 -5.83
CA LYS A 190 -40.45 -12.30 -4.89
C LYS A 190 -40.95 -11.06 -4.17
N GLU A 191 -40.04 -10.21 -3.70
CA GLU A 191 -40.38 -9.02 -2.91
C GLU A 191 -41.33 -8.08 -3.68
N GLY A 192 -42.22 -7.40 -2.96
CA GLY A 192 -43.19 -6.49 -3.56
C GLY A 192 -44.20 -7.22 -4.46
N ARG A 193 -44.47 -8.50 -4.19
CA ARG A 193 -45.37 -9.38 -4.96
C ARG A 193 -44.92 -9.55 -6.42
N GLY A 194 -43.61 -9.63 -6.65
CA GLY A 194 -43.02 -9.84 -7.97
C GLY A 194 -43.19 -8.69 -8.97
N ARG A 195 -43.57 -7.50 -8.51
CA ARG A 195 -43.88 -6.32 -9.36
C ARG A 195 -42.77 -5.87 -10.32
N ARG A 196 -41.55 -6.39 -10.20
CA ARG A 196 -40.36 -5.93 -10.92
C ARG A 196 -40.15 -6.64 -12.26
N LEU A 197 -40.73 -7.83 -12.42
CA LEU A 197 -40.54 -8.71 -13.57
C LEU A 197 -41.90 -9.20 -14.07
N PHE A 198 -42.07 -9.25 -15.39
CA PHE A 198 -43.33 -9.67 -16.01
C PHE A 198 -43.05 -10.71 -17.11
N PRO A 199 -43.02 -12.01 -16.77
CA PRO A 199 -42.64 -13.08 -17.71
C PRO A 199 -43.49 -13.17 -18.97
N THR A 200 -44.78 -12.84 -18.88
CA THR A 200 -45.72 -12.86 -20.03
C THR A 200 -45.51 -11.68 -20.98
N SER A 201 -44.81 -10.63 -20.55
CA SER A 201 -44.35 -9.54 -21.41
C SER A 201 -43.00 -9.01 -20.90
N PRO A 202 -41.90 -9.74 -21.19
CA PRO A 202 -40.61 -9.44 -20.58
C PRO A 202 -40.14 -8.00 -20.78
N ALA A 203 -40.41 -7.41 -21.96
CA ALA A 203 -40.07 -6.03 -22.30
C ALA A 203 -40.70 -4.99 -21.33
N GLU A 204 -41.85 -5.29 -20.75
CA GLU A 204 -42.57 -4.43 -19.80
C GLU A 204 -42.13 -4.65 -18.34
N SER A 205 -41.12 -5.48 -18.11
CA SER A 205 -40.54 -5.65 -16.78
C SER A 205 -39.85 -4.36 -16.35
N LEU A 206 -40.18 -3.86 -15.14
CA LEU A 206 -39.56 -2.65 -14.58
C LEU A 206 -38.03 -2.71 -14.60
N LEU A 207 -37.44 -3.89 -14.41
CA LEU A 207 -35.99 -4.10 -14.53
C LEU A 207 -35.46 -3.64 -15.89
N LEU A 208 -36.09 -4.09 -16.99
CA LEU A 208 -35.68 -3.74 -18.35
C LEU A 208 -36.05 -2.29 -18.67
N MET A 209 -37.26 -1.85 -18.36
CA MET A 209 -37.72 -0.49 -18.66
C MET A 209 -36.88 0.59 -17.96
N LYS A 210 -36.50 0.37 -16.70
CA LYS A 210 -35.62 1.30 -15.97
C LYS A 210 -34.17 1.19 -16.44
N GLY A 211 -33.69 -0.03 -16.71
CA GLY A 211 -32.34 -0.24 -17.23
C GLY A 211 -32.11 0.45 -18.56
N THR A 212 -33.08 0.39 -19.49
CA THR A 212 -33.00 1.02 -20.82
C THR A 212 -33.36 2.50 -20.83
N GLY A 213 -33.87 3.02 -19.72
CA GLY A 213 -34.31 4.41 -19.57
C GLY A 213 -35.67 4.72 -20.21
N ILE A 214 -36.45 3.71 -20.61
CA ILE A 214 -37.84 3.87 -21.05
C ILE A 214 -38.69 4.44 -19.91
N THR A 215 -38.51 3.90 -18.70
CA THR A 215 -39.04 4.48 -17.47
C THR A 215 -37.94 5.27 -16.76
N PRO A 216 -38.22 6.47 -16.24
CA PRO A 216 -37.24 7.24 -15.48
C PRO A 216 -36.61 6.45 -14.33
N HIS A 217 -35.29 6.56 -14.22
CA HIS A 217 -34.48 5.91 -13.22
C HIS A 217 -33.36 6.86 -12.77
N GLY A 218 -33.21 7.03 -11.45
CA GLY A 218 -32.23 7.95 -10.88
C GLY A 218 -30.76 7.60 -11.22
N GLY A 219 -30.48 6.33 -11.50
CA GLY A 219 -29.16 5.88 -11.98
C GLY A 219 -28.93 6.04 -13.49
N GLY A 220 -29.89 6.65 -14.21
CA GLY A 220 -29.81 6.83 -15.66
C GLY A 220 -30.00 5.54 -16.47
N LYS A 221 -29.66 5.64 -17.76
CA LYS A 221 -29.71 4.54 -18.73
C LYS A 221 -28.43 3.70 -18.64
N LEU A 222 -28.57 2.45 -18.19
CA LEU A 222 -27.44 1.53 -17.95
C LEU A 222 -27.40 0.38 -18.96
N VAL A 223 -28.55 0.00 -19.51
CA VAL A 223 -28.69 -1.08 -20.50
C VAL A 223 -29.03 -0.46 -21.86
N LYS A 224 -28.36 -0.90 -22.92
CA LYS A 224 -28.76 -0.55 -24.29
C LYS A 224 -29.77 -1.60 -24.77
N GLN A 225 -30.87 -1.16 -25.38
CA GLN A 225 -31.82 -2.09 -26.00
C GLN A 225 -31.10 -2.97 -27.04
N ASP A 226 -31.45 -4.25 -27.06
CA ASP A 226 -30.80 -5.28 -27.88
C ASP A 226 -29.30 -5.46 -27.62
N SER A 227 -28.78 -4.98 -26.49
CA SER A 227 -27.45 -5.39 -26.04
C SER A 227 -27.43 -6.85 -25.61
N TYR A 228 -26.23 -7.39 -25.39
CA TYR A 228 -26.06 -8.72 -24.84
C TYR A 228 -26.78 -8.86 -23.48
N GLU A 229 -26.54 -7.91 -22.59
CA GLU A 229 -27.13 -7.85 -21.25
C GLU A 229 -28.65 -7.78 -21.32
N TYR A 230 -29.20 -6.97 -22.24
CA TYR A 230 -30.64 -6.88 -22.46
C TYR A 230 -31.23 -8.22 -22.90
N ARG A 231 -30.65 -8.87 -23.91
CA ARG A 231 -31.17 -10.15 -24.44
C ARG A 231 -31.11 -11.27 -23.40
N LEU A 232 -30.03 -11.32 -22.61
CA LEU A 232 -29.88 -12.33 -21.57
C LEU A 232 -30.92 -12.14 -20.45
N LEU A 233 -31.10 -10.90 -19.99
CA LEU A 233 -32.15 -10.56 -19.01
C LEU A 233 -33.55 -10.84 -19.55
N TYR A 234 -33.82 -10.45 -20.81
CA TYR A 234 -35.10 -10.70 -21.47
C TYR A 234 -35.43 -12.19 -21.50
N ARG A 235 -34.49 -13.02 -21.99
CA ARG A 235 -34.69 -14.47 -22.07
C ARG A 235 -34.80 -15.12 -20.70
N TRP A 236 -34.06 -14.63 -19.70
CA TRP A 236 -34.20 -15.12 -18.33
C TRP A 236 -35.62 -14.87 -17.81
N ILE A 237 -36.16 -13.67 -18.05
CA ILE A 237 -37.54 -13.32 -17.67
C ILE A 237 -38.55 -14.18 -18.45
N GLU A 238 -38.36 -14.34 -19.76
CA GLU A 238 -39.20 -15.16 -20.65
C GLU A 238 -39.23 -16.64 -20.22
N GLN A 239 -38.11 -17.17 -19.73
CA GLN A 239 -38.01 -18.54 -19.21
C GLN A 239 -38.69 -18.73 -17.84
N GLY A 240 -39.35 -17.71 -17.30
CA GLY A 240 -39.97 -17.76 -15.98
C GLY A 240 -38.99 -17.51 -14.83
N MET A 241 -37.89 -16.81 -15.11
CA MET A 241 -36.89 -16.37 -14.12
C MET A 241 -36.27 -17.55 -13.33
N PRO A 242 -35.77 -18.60 -14.00
CA PRO A 242 -35.15 -19.74 -13.30
C PRO A 242 -33.98 -19.26 -12.41
N TYR A 243 -33.90 -19.80 -11.19
CA TYR A 243 -32.75 -19.55 -10.31
C TYR A 243 -31.52 -20.34 -10.77
N GLY A 244 -31.69 -21.65 -10.98
CA GLY A 244 -30.63 -22.63 -11.19
C GLY A 244 -30.82 -23.83 -10.25
N ASN A 245 -29.99 -24.86 -10.40
CA ASN A 245 -29.96 -26.04 -9.52
C ASN A 245 -28.74 -25.99 -8.58
N GLU A 246 -28.80 -26.70 -7.45
CA GLU A 246 -27.68 -26.77 -6.48
C GLU A 246 -26.39 -27.35 -7.07
N ASN A 247 -26.52 -28.26 -8.04
CA ASN A 247 -25.38 -28.91 -8.71
C ASN A 247 -24.88 -28.11 -9.93
N ASP A 248 -25.44 -26.94 -10.21
CA ASP A 248 -24.96 -26.09 -11.30
C ASP A 248 -23.54 -25.63 -11.00
N ARG A 249 -22.70 -25.59 -12.05
CA ARG A 249 -21.30 -25.16 -11.94
C ARG A 249 -21.19 -23.76 -11.33
N SER A 250 -20.17 -23.51 -10.52
CA SER A 250 -19.89 -22.20 -9.92
C SER A 250 -18.49 -21.71 -10.28
N VAL A 251 -18.26 -20.40 -10.29
CA VAL A 251 -16.94 -19.84 -10.67
C VAL A 251 -15.92 -20.17 -9.58
N ALA A 252 -14.93 -20.99 -9.91
CA ALA A 252 -13.85 -21.36 -9.00
C ALA A 252 -12.70 -20.34 -9.02
N SER A 253 -12.37 -19.79 -10.19
CA SER A 253 -11.35 -18.75 -10.34
C SER A 253 -11.52 -17.97 -11.64
N ILE A 254 -10.85 -16.83 -11.76
CA ILE A 254 -10.68 -16.11 -13.02
C ILE A 254 -9.20 -15.84 -13.28
N LYS A 255 -8.84 -15.68 -14.55
CA LYS A 255 -7.48 -15.33 -14.95
C LYS A 255 -7.45 -14.37 -16.13
N CYS A 256 -6.63 -13.33 -16.00
CA CYS A 256 -6.33 -12.39 -17.08
C CYS A 256 -5.32 -13.01 -18.06
N TYR A 257 -5.56 -12.81 -19.35
CA TYR A 257 -4.67 -13.22 -20.41
C TYR A 257 -4.40 -12.06 -21.39
N PRO A 258 -3.13 -11.82 -21.79
CA PRO A 258 -1.94 -12.35 -21.11
C PRO A 258 -1.92 -11.92 -19.63
N PRO A 259 -1.22 -12.63 -18.73
CA PRO A 259 -1.12 -12.21 -17.33
C PRO A 259 -0.20 -11.00 -17.16
N THR A 260 0.84 -10.90 -17.99
CA THR A 260 1.80 -9.80 -18.00
C THR A 260 2.16 -9.37 -19.42
N ARG A 261 2.59 -8.11 -19.59
CA ARG A 261 3.20 -7.61 -20.84
C ARG A 261 4.20 -6.48 -20.56
N THR A 262 5.31 -6.47 -21.29
CA THR A 262 6.15 -5.28 -21.42
C THR A 262 5.59 -4.39 -22.52
N MET A 263 5.12 -3.20 -22.17
CA MET A 263 4.45 -2.24 -23.04
C MET A 263 5.27 -0.95 -23.11
N GLY A 264 5.41 -0.37 -24.30
CA GLY A 264 5.93 1.01 -24.41
C GLY A 264 4.92 2.02 -23.88
N GLN A 265 5.36 3.26 -23.68
CA GLN A 265 4.45 4.37 -23.36
C GLN A 265 3.39 4.54 -24.47
N GLU A 266 2.18 4.91 -24.07
CA GLU A 266 1.06 5.18 -25.00
C GLU A 266 0.70 3.98 -25.91
N GLN A 267 1.04 2.75 -25.51
CA GLN A 267 0.64 1.51 -26.19
C GLN A 267 -0.66 0.92 -25.65
N GLU A 268 -1.33 0.13 -26.49
CA GLU A 268 -2.56 -0.57 -26.16
C GLU A 268 -2.35 -2.09 -26.05
N GLN A 269 -3.08 -2.74 -25.15
CA GLN A 269 -3.14 -4.19 -24.97
C GLN A 269 -4.58 -4.61 -24.68
N GLN A 270 -5.14 -5.46 -25.53
CA GLN A 270 -6.37 -6.20 -25.25
C GLN A 270 -6.08 -7.33 -24.27
N ILE A 271 -6.88 -7.44 -23.23
CA ILE A 271 -6.84 -8.56 -22.29
C ILE A 271 -8.14 -9.35 -22.35
N SER A 272 -8.10 -10.64 -22.04
CA SER A 272 -9.27 -11.48 -21.82
C SER A 272 -9.27 -12.00 -20.39
N VAL A 273 -10.46 -12.24 -19.85
CA VAL A 273 -10.67 -12.78 -18.51
C VAL A 273 -11.40 -14.10 -18.70
N ILE A 274 -10.71 -15.19 -18.38
CA ILE A 274 -11.28 -16.53 -18.49
C ILE A 274 -11.65 -17.03 -17.10
N ALA A 275 -12.92 -17.35 -16.91
CA ALA A 275 -13.40 -18.04 -15.71
C ALA A 275 -13.16 -19.54 -15.85
N THR A 276 -12.71 -20.17 -14.75
CA THR A 276 -12.72 -21.63 -14.58
C THR A 276 -13.80 -21.96 -13.56
N TYR A 277 -14.69 -22.87 -13.93
CA TYR A 277 -15.81 -23.30 -13.08
C TYR A 277 -15.45 -24.55 -12.26
N SER A 278 -16.28 -24.87 -11.27
CA SER A 278 -16.14 -26.01 -10.36
C SER A 278 -16.12 -27.39 -11.02
N ASP A 279 -16.64 -27.50 -12.25
CA ASP A 279 -16.61 -28.71 -13.08
C ASP A 279 -15.38 -28.76 -14.01
N GLY A 280 -14.47 -27.79 -13.91
CA GLY A 280 -13.30 -27.65 -14.77
C GLY A 280 -13.57 -27.00 -16.13
N SER A 281 -14.83 -26.69 -16.46
CA SER A 281 -15.15 -25.95 -17.70
C SER A 281 -14.67 -24.52 -17.63
N THR A 282 -14.45 -23.90 -18.79
CA THR A 282 -13.98 -22.51 -18.89
C THR A 282 -14.87 -21.66 -19.76
N GLU A 283 -14.93 -20.36 -19.48
CA GLU A 283 -15.70 -19.39 -20.26
C GLU A 283 -15.00 -18.04 -20.29
N ASP A 284 -15.09 -17.34 -21.42
CA ASP A 284 -14.67 -15.95 -21.48
C ASP A 284 -15.72 -15.05 -20.83
N VAL A 285 -15.31 -14.40 -19.74
CA VAL A 285 -16.15 -13.49 -18.95
C VAL A 285 -15.67 -12.05 -19.08
N THR A 286 -14.83 -11.73 -20.06
CA THR A 286 -14.18 -10.42 -20.23
C THR A 286 -15.19 -9.28 -20.27
N ARG A 287 -16.22 -9.41 -21.10
CA ARG A 287 -17.25 -8.36 -21.26
C ARG A 287 -18.16 -8.26 -20.03
N MET A 288 -18.15 -9.26 -19.15
CA MET A 288 -18.85 -9.28 -17.87
C MET A 288 -17.98 -8.86 -16.68
N ALA A 289 -16.65 -8.84 -16.85
CA ALA A 289 -15.74 -8.43 -15.80
C ALA A 289 -15.73 -6.91 -15.61
N LEU A 290 -15.53 -6.46 -14.37
CA LEU A 290 -15.22 -5.08 -14.04
C LEU A 290 -13.70 -4.88 -14.07
N PHE A 291 -13.23 -3.78 -14.65
CA PHE A 291 -11.82 -3.44 -14.74
C PHE A 291 -11.48 -2.15 -14.02
N GLU A 292 -10.33 -2.10 -13.37
CA GLU A 292 -9.81 -0.92 -12.67
C GLU A 292 -8.29 -0.93 -12.69
N ALA A 293 -7.65 0.22 -12.96
CA ALA A 293 -6.21 0.37 -12.82
C ALA A 293 -5.87 0.76 -11.38
N ASN A 294 -4.80 0.18 -10.81
CA ASN A 294 -4.33 0.59 -9.48
C ASN A 294 -3.64 1.96 -9.50
N ASP A 295 -3.11 2.39 -10.65
CA ASP A 295 -2.57 3.73 -10.88
C ASP A 295 -3.06 4.30 -12.21
N THR A 296 -4.02 5.23 -12.14
CA THR A 296 -4.62 5.88 -13.30
C THR A 296 -3.71 6.91 -13.98
N GLU A 297 -2.60 7.31 -13.34
CA GLU A 297 -1.56 8.14 -14.00
C GLU A 297 -0.68 7.30 -14.93
N MET A 298 -0.61 5.98 -14.74
CA MET A 298 0.20 5.05 -15.54
C MET A 298 -0.60 4.33 -16.62
N ALA A 299 -1.85 3.93 -16.38
CA ALA A 299 -2.67 3.27 -17.37
C ALA A 299 -4.18 3.48 -17.16
N GLU A 300 -4.92 3.41 -18.26
CA GLU A 300 -6.37 3.34 -18.28
C GLU A 300 -6.85 1.99 -18.86
N VAL A 301 -8.05 1.56 -18.47
CA VAL A 301 -8.69 0.37 -19.01
C VAL A 301 -10.15 0.65 -19.29
N ASN A 302 -10.63 0.26 -20.46
CA ASN A 302 -12.03 0.43 -20.81
C ASN A 302 -12.89 -0.77 -20.41
N LYS A 303 -14.22 -0.65 -20.55
CA LYS A 303 -15.18 -1.72 -20.21
C LYS A 303 -15.01 -3.02 -21.01
N THR A 304 -14.21 -3.01 -22.08
CA THR A 304 -13.96 -4.18 -22.95
C THR A 304 -12.65 -4.89 -22.62
N GLY A 305 -11.89 -4.42 -21.64
CA GLY A 305 -10.57 -4.96 -21.34
C GLY A 305 -9.50 -4.50 -22.34
N LEU A 306 -9.64 -3.31 -22.94
CA LEU A 306 -8.54 -2.66 -23.66
C LEU A 306 -7.80 -1.76 -22.68
N VAL A 307 -6.56 -2.11 -22.40
CA VAL A 307 -5.63 -1.37 -21.54
C VAL A 307 -4.81 -0.44 -22.41
N LYS A 308 -4.62 0.80 -21.96
CA LYS A 308 -3.73 1.77 -22.58
C LYS A 308 -2.79 2.34 -21.54
N THR A 309 -1.49 2.17 -21.76
CA THR A 309 -0.44 2.79 -20.93
C THR A 309 -0.33 4.28 -21.25
N LEU A 310 0.10 5.07 -20.29
CA LEU A 310 0.30 6.52 -20.42
C LEU A 310 1.80 6.85 -20.51
N LYS A 311 2.21 8.01 -19.99
CA LYS A 311 3.57 8.56 -20.15
C LYS A 311 4.54 8.21 -19.04
N LEU A 312 4.05 7.64 -17.94
CA LEU A 312 4.89 7.24 -16.82
C LEU A 312 5.49 5.85 -17.07
N SER A 313 6.77 5.69 -16.74
CA SER A 313 7.43 4.39 -16.70
C SER A 313 7.25 3.73 -15.32
N GLY A 314 7.35 2.41 -15.29
CA GLY A 314 7.18 1.62 -14.07
C GLY A 314 6.35 0.37 -14.32
N GLU A 315 5.53 0.01 -13.35
CA GLU A 315 4.65 -1.15 -13.38
C GLU A 315 3.27 -0.76 -12.88
N VAL A 316 2.25 -1.20 -13.61
CA VAL A 316 0.84 -0.94 -13.30
C VAL A 316 0.05 -2.24 -13.40
N ALA A 317 -0.91 -2.40 -12.49
CA ALA A 317 -1.80 -3.56 -12.44
C ALA A 317 -3.23 -3.14 -12.80
N ILE A 318 -3.83 -3.91 -13.70
CA ILE A 318 -5.24 -3.79 -14.06
C ILE A 318 -5.99 -4.93 -13.38
N MET A 319 -6.76 -4.60 -12.35
CA MET A 319 -7.69 -5.53 -11.71
C MET A 319 -8.81 -5.88 -12.69
N ALA A 320 -9.13 -7.17 -12.76
CA ALA A 320 -10.36 -7.71 -13.32
C ALA A 320 -11.14 -8.42 -12.21
N ARG A 321 -12.45 -8.17 -12.12
CA ARG A 321 -13.33 -8.82 -11.15
C ARG A 321 -14.55 -9.43 -11.81
N TYR A 322 -14.91 -10.63 -11.38
CA TYR A 322 -16.11 -11.33 -11.80
C TYR A 322 -16.57 -12.32 -10.72
N GLN A 323 -17.82 -12.22 -10.27
CA GLN A 323 -18.45 -13.09 -9.25
C GLN A 323 -17.60 -13.30 -7.97
N GLY A 324 -17.08 -12.21 -7.40
CA GLY A 324 -16.21 -12.24 -6.22
C GLY A 324 -14.81 -12.80 -6.43
N GLN A 325 -14.51 -13.33 -7.61
CA GLN A 325 -13.15 -13.66 -8.01
C GLN A 325 -12.45 -12.43 -8.58
N VAL A 326 -11.14 -12.38 -8.35
CA VAL A 326 -10.30 -11.27 -8.78
C VAL A 326 -9.01 -11.80 -9.42
N SER A 327 -8.60 -11.17 -10.51
CA SER A 327 -7.32 -11.42 -11.20
C SER A 327 -6.73 -10.09 -11.66
N THR A 328 -5.45 -10.07 -11.99
CA THR A 328 -4.77 -8.87 -12.51
C THR A 328 -4.04 -9.15 -13.81
N PHE A 329 -4.09 -8.19 -14.73
CA PHE A 329 -3.09 -8.03 -15.78
C PHE A 329 -2.01 -7.06 -15.30
N ARG A 330 -0.72 -7.37 -15.51
CA ARG A 330 0.39 -6.47 -15.16
C ARG A 330 1.09 -5.94 -16.41
N ALA A 331 1.21 -4.63 -16.51
CA ALA A 331 2.00 -3.98 -17.55
C ALA A 331 3.29 -3.42 -16.96
N THR A 332 4.42 -3.82 -17.52
CA THR A 332 5.73 -3.22 -17.28
C THR A 332 5.97 -2.20 -18.38
N ILE A 333 6.19 -0.93 -18.01
CA ILE A 333 6.34 0.21 -18.90
C ILE A 333 7.79 0.72 -18.83
N PRO A 334 8.70 0.26 -19.71
CA PRO A 334 10.09 0.71 -19.67
C PRO A 334 10.19 2.18 -20.08
N LEU A 335 11.11 2.90 -19.44
CA LEU A 335 11.64 4.15 -19.96
C LEU A 335 12.50 3.89 -21.21
N GLY A 336 13.19 2.75 -21.25
CA GLY A 336 13.93 2.28 -22.43
C GLY A 336 15.30 2.92 -22.61
N VAL A 337 15.84 3.56 -21.57
CA VAL A 337 17.21 4.09 -21.58
C VAL A 337 18.20 2.98 -21.25
N GLU A 338 19.36 2.99 -21.91
CA GLU A 338 20.43 2.03 -21.61
C GLU A 338 20.98 2.25 -20.20
N VAL A 339 20.93 1.21 -19.37
CA VAL A 339 21.50 1.23 -18.01
C VAL A 339 22.91 0.66 -18.07
N ALA A 340 23.87 1.49 -18.50
CA ALA A 340 25.26 1.09 -18.70
C ALA A 340 26.03 0.87 -17.39
N ASN A 341 25.74 1.67 -16.36
CA ASN A 341 26.46 1.67 -15.09
C ASN A 341 25.53 1.38 -13.91
N LEU A 342 25.78 0.28 -13.21
CA LEU A 342 25.11 -0.09 -11.96
C LEU A 342 26.16 -0.19 -10.84
N PRO A 343 25.83 0.22 -9.61
CA PRO A 343 26.65 -0.12 -8.46
C PRO A 343 26.81 -1.63 -8.34
N LYS A 344 27.98 -2.12 -7.91
CA LYS A 344 28.22 -3.55 -7.71
C LYS A 344 27.30 -4.09 -6.62
N SER A 345 26.43 -5.05 -6.94
CA SER A 345 25.51 -5.63 -5.97
C SER A 345 26.24 -6.22 -4.76
N LYS A 346 25.76 -5.91 -3.55
CA LYS A 346 26.28 -6.43 -2.29
C LYS A 346 25.45 -7.56 -1.70
N ASN A 347 24.14 -7.55 -1.96
CA ASN A 347 23.18 -8.52 -1.43
C ASN A 347 21.94 -8.64 -2.35
N LEU A 348 20.99 -9.48 -1.95
CA LEU A 348 19.75 -9.75 -2.69
C LEU A 348 18.94 -8.48 -3.01
N ILE A 349 19.02 -7.45 -2.16
CA ILE A 349 18.30 -6.19 -2.38
C ILE A 349 18.84 -5.49 -3.62
N ASP A 350 20.17 -5.38 -3.73
CA ASP A 350 20.80 -4.77 -4.89
C ASP A 350 20.54 -5.58 -6.17
N GLU A 351 20.56 -6.91 -6.09
CA GLU A 351 20.24 -7.79 -7.22
C GLU A 351 18.82 -7.55 -7.72
N ALA A 352 17.83 -7.57 -6.82
CA ALA A 352 16.43 -7.37 -7.19
C ALA A 352 16.12 -5.94 -7.65
N VAL A 353 16.65 -4.91 -6.96
CA VAL A 353 16.40 -3.50 -7.33
C VAL A 353 17.11 -3.17 -8.63
N PHE A 354 18.41 -3.45 -8.77
CA PHE A 354 19.14 -3.10 -9.98
C PHE A 354 18.77 -3.97 -11.17
N GLY A 355 18.37 -5.23 -10.95
CA GLY A 355 17.74 -6.08 -11.96
C GLY A 355 16.47 -5.42 -12.52
N LYS A 356 15.61 -4.92 -11.62
CA LYS A 356 14.37 -4.22 -12.02
C LYS A 356 14.62 -2.92 -12.77
N LEU A 357 15.56 -2.11 -12.29
CA LEU A 357 15.94 -0.85 -12.94
C LEU A 357 16.53 -1.09 -14.34
N LYS A 358 17.31 -2.16 -14.51
CA LYS A 358 17.83 -2.57 -15.81
C LYS A 358 16.72 -3.00 -16.76
N GLU A 359 15.73 -3.77 -16.28
CA GLU A 359 14.55 -4.16 -17.06
C GLU A 359 13.75 -2.94 -17.53
N LEU A 360 13.55 -1.97 -16.65
CA LEU A 360 12.80 -0.75 -16.95
C LEU A 360 13.59 0.28 -17.76
N GLY A 361 14.91 0.12 -17.89
CA GLY A 361 15.77 1.11 -18.51
C GLY A 361 15.82 2.43 -17.72
N ILE A 362 15.91 2.35 -16.39
CA ILE A 362 15.96 3.53 -15.49
C ILE A 362 17.33 3.52 -14.78
N PRO A 363 18.30 4.36 -15.21
CA PRO A 363 19.57 4.47 -14.52
C PRO A 363 19.40 4.95 -13.07
N PRO A 364 20.02 4.29 -12.08
CA PRO A 364 19.96 4.75 -10.69
C PRO A 364 20.74 6.06 -10.50
N SER A 365 20.41 6.80 -9.45
CA SER A 365 21.25 7.92 -8.96
C SER A 365 22.60 7.39 -8.47
N PRO A 366 23.67 8.23 -8.42
CA PRO A 366 24.94 7.80 -7.86
C PRO A 366 24.81 7.45 -6.37
N VAL A 367 25.74 6.67 -5.83
CA VAL A 367 25.84 6.43 -4.38
C VAL A 367 26.08 7.77 -3.67
N ALA A 368 25.36 8.01 -2.57
CA ALA A 368 25.47 9.20 -1.76
C ALA A 368 26.87 9.33 -1.12
N ASP A 369 27.30 10.57 -0.89
CA ASP A 369 28.52 10.83 -0.14
C ASP A 369 28.40 10.39 1.34
N ASP A 370 29.54 10.34 2.02
CA ASP A 370 29.62 9.86 3.40
C ASP A 370 28.84 10.71 4.40
N ALA A 371 28.75 12.02 4.19
CA ALA A 371 28.03 12.90 5.10
C ALA A 371 26.51 12.69 4.97
N THR A 372 26.01 12.61 3.73
CA THR A 372 24.60 12.26 3.47
C THR A 372 24.27 10.87 4.01
N PHE A 373 25.11 9.86 3.72
CA PHE A 373 24.91 8.50 4.25
C PHE A 373 24.85 8.48 5.77
N MET A 374 25.81 9.13 6.43
CA MET A 374 25.91 9.15 7.89
C MET A 374 24.68 9.78 8.53
N ARG A 375 24.25 10.97 8.05
CA ARG A 375 23.05 11.61 8.58
C ARG A 375 21.82 10.71 8.39
N ARG A 376 21.69 10.10 7.21
CA ARG A 376 20.55 9.26 6.85
C ARG A 376 20.45 8.03 7.74
N VAL A 377 21.55 7.29 7.89
CA VAL A 377 21.55 6.04 8.66
C VAL A 377 21.36 6.29 10.16
N TYR A 378 21.89 7.39 10.70
CA TYR A 378 21.60 7.80 12.09
C TYR A 378 20.10 8.07 12.28
N ILE A 379 19.50 8.86 11.39
CA ILE A 379 18.07 9.22 11.50
C ILE A 379 17.19 7.96 11.38
N ASP A 380 17.47 7.09 10.41
CA ASP A 380 16.63 5.93 10.16
C ASP A 380 16.81 4.82 11.21
N ILE A 381 18.00 4.63 11.78
CA ILE A 381 18.23 3.58 12.78
C ILE A 381 17.91 4.07 14.20
N THR A 382 18.22 5.33 14.52
CA THR A 382 18.20 5.82 15.92
C THR A 382 17.20 6.95 16.18
N GLY A 383 16.55 7.49 15.14
CA GLY A 383 15.66 8.63 15.29
C GLY A 383 16.37 9.94 15.71
N GLY A 384 17.70 10.02 15.54
CA GLY A 384 18.51 11.20 15.89
C GLY A 384 19.58 11.51 14.85
N THR A 385 20.40 12.54 15.09
CA THR A 385 21.55 12.89 14.24
C THR A 385 22.88 12.67 14.97
N PRO A 386 23.98 12.42 14.25
CA PRO A 386 25.28 12.21 14.87
C PRO A 386 25.77 13.46 15.61
N SER A 387 26.59 13.24 16.64
CA SER A 387 27.33 14.34 17.27
C SER A 387 28.45 14.87 16.37
N GLU A 388 28.92 16.08 16.65
CA GLU A 388 29.96 16.73 15.84
C GLU A 388 31.28 15.94 15.82
N ASP A 389 31.69 15.37 16.96
CA ASP A 389 32.87 14.51 17.07
C ASP A 389 32.74 13.21 16.26
N GLU A 390 31.55 12.59 16.27
CA GLU A 390 31.27 11.41 15.45
C GLU A 390 31.35 11.72 13.96
N VAL A 391 30.82 12.88 13.53
CA VAL A 391 30.89 13.32 12.13
C VAL A 391 32.34 13.50 11.70
N GLN A 392 33.15 14.20 12.49
CA GLN A 392 34.56 14.39 12.16
C GLN A 392 35.32 13.06 12.05
N LYS A 393 35.15 12.16 13.03
CA LYS A 393 35.81 10.85 13.04
C LYS A 393 35.42 10.01 11.82
N PHE A 394 34.14 9.97 11.48
CA PHE A 394 33.64 9.17 10.35
C PHE A 394 34.11 9.69 8.99
N LEU A 395 34.15 11.02 8.81
CA LEU A 395 34.62 11.63 7.56
C LEU A 395 36.15 11.52 7.40
N ALA A 396 36.89 11.52 8.51
CA ALA A 396 38.34 11.30 8.51
C ALA A 396 38.71 9.84 8.25
N ASP A 397 37.87 8.89 8.67
CA ASP A 397 38.11 7.44 8.51
C ASP A 397 38.17 7.04 7.02
N LYS A 398 39.22 6.28 6.67
CA LYS A 398 39.51 5.77 5.32
C LYS A 398 39.27 4.28 5.17
N ASP A 399 38.82 3.60 6.22
CA ASP A 399 38.46 2.19 6.17
C ASP A 399 37.28 1.98 5.18
N PRO A 400 37.44 1.14 4.14
CA PRO A 400 36.36 0.86 3.19
C PRO A 400 35.12 0.22 3.85
N ALA A 401 35.26 -0.38 5.03
CA ALA A 401 34.17 -0.99 5.80
C ALA A 401 33.53 -0.03 6.82
N LYS A 402 33.93 1.25 6.89
CA LYS A 402 33.44 2.19 7.92
C LYS A 402 31.91 2.35 7.93
N ARG A 403 31.25 2.27 6.77
CA ARG A 403 29.77 2.34 6.66
C ARG A 403 29.10 1.15 7.34
N ASP A 404 29.61 -0.06 7.09
CA ASP A 404 29.07 -1.29 7.65
C ASP A 404 29.30 -1.35 9.17
N LYS A 405 30.49 -0.92 9.63
CA LYS A 405 30.81 -0.80 11.06
C LYS A 405 29.91 0.23 11.76
N LEU A 406 29.61 1.35 11.10
CA LEU A 406 28.69 2.33 11.64
C LEU A 406 27.28 1.75 11.78
N ILE A 407 26.80 1.02 10.76
CA ILE A 407 25.49 0.35 10.80
C ILE A 407 25.41 -0.59 12.01
N ASP A 408 26.42 -1.47 12.20
CA ASP A 408 26.42 -2.40 13.33
C ASP A 408 26.42 -1.67 14.68
N LYS A 409 27.25 -0.62 14.83
CA LYS A 409 27.27 0.23 16.03
C LYS A 409 25.89 0.82 16.35
N LEU A 410 25.17 1.29 15.33
CA LEU A 410 23.86 1.95 15.54
C LEU A 410 22.77 0.95 15.88
N ILE A 411 22.74 -0.21 15.21
CA ILE A 411 21.73 -1.26 15.44
C ILE A 411 21.87 -1.86 16.86
N ASP A 412 23.08 -1.92 17.40
CA ASP A 412 23.33 -2.41 18.76
C ASP A 412 23.23 -1.32 19.84
N SER A 413 22.83 -0.11 19.47
CA SER A 413 22.70 1.01 20.42
C SER A 413 21.36 1.03 21.15
N PRO A 414 21.28 1.58 22.38
CA PRO A 414 20.00 1.86 23.04
C PRO A 414 19.07 2.75 22.21
N ALA A 415 19.63 3.64 21.40
CA ALA A 415 18.84 4.55 20.56
C ALA A 415 18.07 3.82 19.44
N TYR A 416 18.54 2.66 18.99
CA TYR A 416 17.75 1.78 18.12
C TYR A 416 16.48 1.31 18.83
N ALA A 417 16.63 0.80 20.05
CA ALA A 417 15.49 0.35 20.85
C ALA A 417 14.53 1.50 21.17
N ASP A 418 15.03 2.67 21.55
CA ASP A 418 14.20 3.87 21.79
C ASP A 418 13.30 4.18 20.58
N TYR A 419 13.90 4.21 19.39
CA TYR A 419 13.20 4.64 18.20
C TYR A 419 12.20 3.59 17.70
N PHE A 420 12.60 2.32 17.63
CA PHE A 420 11.69 1.28 17.18
C PHE A 420 10.60 0.96 18.22
N ALA A 421 10.89 1.13 19.52
CA ALA A 421 9.89 1.01 20.57
C ALA A 421 8.83 2.10 20.43
N ASN A 422 9.22 3.35 20.14
CA ASN A 422 8.27 4.42 19.83
C ASN A 422 7.30 4.03 18.72
N LYS A 423 7.84 3.49 17.61
CA LYS A 423 7.03 3.10 16.45
C LYS A 423 6.05 1.98 16.80
N TRP A 424 6.55 0.90 17.40
CA TRP A 424 5.73 -0.24 17.81
C TRP A 424 4.69 0.14 18.87
N ASN A 425 5.07 0.98 19.84
CA ASN A 425 4.19 1.45 20.90
C ASN A 425 2.93 2.16 20.36
N MET A 426 3.09 2.96 19.30
CA MET A 426 1.97 3.69 18.70
C MET A 426 1.02 2.76 17.94
N VAL A 427 1.54 1.85 17.12
CA VAL A 427 0.70 0.90 16.34
C VAL A 427 0.12 -0.22 17.21
N LEU A 428 0.69 -0.48 18.39
CA LEU A 428 0.12 -1.36 19.41
C LEU A 428 -0.87 -0.63 20.34
N ARG A 429 -1.31 0.58 19.94
CA ARG A 429 -2.37 1.35 20.61
C ARG A 429 -2.10 1.61 22.10
N ASN A 430 -0.83 1.70 22.51
CA ASN A 430 -0.51 1.93 23.92
C ASN A 430 -0.72 3.41 24.29
N LYS A 431 -1.77 3.70 25.07
CA LYS A 431 -2.11 5.05 25.53
C LYS A 431 -2.70 5.07 26.93
N LYS A 432 -2.51 6.18 27.65
CA LYS A 432 -3.13 6.44 28.96
C LYS A 432 -4.36 7.35 28.78
N LEU A 433 -5.52 6.96 29.33
CA LEU A 433 -6.72 7.83 29.36
C LEU A 433 -7.01 8.39 30.75
N GLN A 434 -6.43 7.77 31.79
CA GLN A 434 -6.58 8.17 33.19
C GLN A 434 -5.29 7.91 33.97
N PRO A 435 -5.06 8.57 35.11
CA PRO A 435 -3.81 8.43 35.88
C PRO A 435 -3.45 6.99 36.27
N VAL A 436 -4.46 6.14 36.46
CA VAL A 436 -4.25 4.74 36.86
C VAL A 436 -3.66 3.87 35.73
N ASP A 437 -3.79 4.28 34.47
CA ASP A 437 -3.25 3.55 33.31
C ASP A 437 -1.72 3.69 33.19
N ILE A 438 -1.11 4.67 33.88
CA ILE A 438 0.32 5.02 33.75
C ILE A 438 1.23 3.80 33.99
N ALA A 439 0.93 2.99 35.01
CA ALA A 439 1.75 1.84 35.37
C ALA A 439 1.76 0.78 34.26
N GLY A 440 0.58 0.42 33.73
CA GLY A 440 0.46 -0.52 32.61
C GLY A 440 1.09 0.01 31.34
N THR A 441 0.85 1.27 30.99
CA THR A 441 1.42 1.92 29.80
C THR A 441 2.94 1.90 29.82
N ASN A 442 3.56 2.24 30.95
CA ASN A 442 5.02 2.25 31.09
C ASN A 442 5.59 0.83 31.09
N ALA A 443 4.94 -0.12 31.76
CA ALA A 443 5.38 -1.52 31.78
C ALA A 443 5.34 -2.13 30.36
N PHE A 444 4.30 -1.83 29.59
CA PHE A 444 4.19 -2.32 28.21
C PHE A 444 5.21 -1.66 27.29
N TYR A 445 5.41 -0.34 27.39
CA TYR A 445 6.46 0.35 26.65
C TYR A 445 7.85 -0.23 26.95
N GLN A 446 8.17 -0.44 28.23
CA GLN A 446 9.45 -1.02 28.63
C GLN A 446 9.62 -2.43 28.06
N TRP A 447 8.58 -3.27 28.10
CA TRP A 447 8.63 -4.61 27.50
C TRP A 447 8.86 -4.57 25.98
N ILE A 448 8.26 -3.62 25.26
CA ILE A 448 8.52 -3.42 23.82
C ILE A 448 9.98 -3.03 23.62
N TRP A 449 10.49 -2.09 24.42
CA TRP A 449 11.87 -1.62 24.36
C TRP A 449 12.86 -2.75 24.61
N ASP A 450 12.67 -3.54 25.69
CA ASP A 450 13.52 -4.67 26.04
C ASP A 450 13.53 -5.70 24.92
N SER A 451 12.36 -6.03 24.37
CA SER A 451 12.22 -6.99 23.25
C SER A 451 13.00 -6.55 22.01
N LEU A 452 13.03 -5.25 21.70
CA LEU A 452 13.78 -4.72 20.55
C LEU A 452 15.28 -4.61 20.84
N TYR A 453 15.66 -4.23 22.06
CA TYR A 453 17.06 -4.13 22.47
C TYR A 453 17.75 -5.51 22.46
N GLU A 454 17.09 -6.49 23.06
CA GLU A 454 17.54 -7.90 23.13
C GLU A 454 17.38 -8.64 21.79
N ASN A 455 16.74 -8.02 20.80
CA ASN A 455 16.46 -8.60 19.48
C ASN A 455 15.64 -9.91 19.58
N LYS A 456 14.58 -9.89 20.39
CA LYS A 456 13.62 -10.98 20.49
C LYS A 456 13.12 -11.35 19.07
N PRO A 457 13.12 -12.64 18.70
CA PRO A 457 12.57 -13.08 17.41
C PRO A 457 11.16 -12.53 17.20
N TYR A 458 10.88 -11.98 16.01
CA TYR A 458 9.62 -11.28 15.77
C TYR A 458 8.38 -12.17 15.94
N ASN A 459 8.49 -13.46 15.59
CA ASN A 459 7.43 -14.44 15.83
C ASN A 459 7.12 -14.62 17.32
N GLU A 460 8.13 -14.58 18.19
CA GLU A 460 7.96 -14.61 19.65
C GLU A 460 7.40 -13.28 20.17
N PHE A 461 7.90 -12.14 19.68
CA PHE A 461 7.37 -10.81 20.02
C PHE A 461 5.86 -10.71 19.73
N VAL A 462 5.42 -11.16 18.55
CA VAL A 462 3.98 -11.17 18.19
C VAL A 462 3.23 -12.24 18.98
N GLY A 463 3.85 -13.40 19.21
CA GLY A 463 3.27 -14.49 20.00
C GLY A 463 2.93 -14.07 21.42
N ASP A 464 3.85 -13.37 22.09
CA ASP A 464 3.69 -12.83 23.44
C ASP A 464 2.52 -11.85 23.54
N ILE A 465 2.27 -11.04 22.49
CA ILE A 465 1.15 -10.09 22.43
C ILE A 465 -0.16 -10.82 22.20
N LEU A 466 -0.26 -11.63 21.14
CA LEU A 466 -1.52 -12.26 20.75
C LEU A 466 -1.97 -13.28 21.78
N SER A 467 -1.06 -14.03 22.41
CA SER A 467 -1.42 -15.02 23.43
C SER A 467 -1.34 -14.49 24.88
N ALA A 468 -1.12 -13.19 25.06
CA ALA A 468 -0.93 -12.57 26.37
C ALA A 468 -2.06 -12.95 27.35
N SER A 469 -1.67 -13.34 28.56
CA SER A 469 -2.55 -13.74 29.66
C SER A 469 -1.92 -13.38 31.00
N GLY A 470 -2.74 -13.19 32.03
CA GLY A 470 -2.31 -12.75 33.37
C GLY A 470 -2.59 -11.27 33.62
N GLU A 471 -1.87 -10.68 34.57
CA GLU A 471 -1.91 -9.24 34.85
C GLU A 471 -0.63 -8.57 34.32
N PHE A 472 -0.70 -7.27 34.03
CA PHE A 472 0.41 -6.54 33.38
C PHE A 472 1.71 -6.55 34.19
N ARG A 473 1.64 -6.74 35.52
CA ARG A 473 2.81 -6.80 36.38
C ARG A 473 3.63 -8.08 36.19
N GLN A 474 3.01 -9.16 35.72
CA GLN A 474 3.71 -10.40 35.37
C GLN A 474 3.91 -10.55 33.87
N ASN A 475 2.95 -10.08 33.07
CA ASN A 475 3.00 -10.12 31.61
C ASN A 475 2.54 -8.77 31.03
N PRO A 476 3.46 -7.80 30.82
CA PRO A 476 3.10 -6.47 30.34
C PRO A 476 2.36 -6.43 29.00
N ALA A 477 2.56 -7.43 28.13
CA ALA A 477 1.91 -7.49 26.81
C ALA A 477 0.37 -7.57 26.89
N VAL A 478 -0.20 -7.97 28.04
CA VAL A 478 -1.66 -7.97 28.24
C VAL A 478 -2.27 -6.57 28.15
N VAL A 479 -1.48 -5.51 28.28
CA VAL A 479 -1.95 -4.11 28.15
C VAL A 479 -2.48 -3.83 26.74
N TRP A 480 -2.05 -4.58 25.71
CA TRP A 480 -2.63 -4.48 24.37
C TRP A 480 -4.16 -4.71 24.39
N TYR A 481 -4.64 -5.65 25.22
CA TYR A 481 -6.06 -5.95 25.40
C TYR A 481 -6.85 -4.85 26.13
N ARG A 482 -6.20 -3.79 26.63
CA ARG A 482 -6.89 -2.63 27.20
C ARG A 482 -7.65 -1.85 26.13
N GLU A 483 -6.98 -1.54 25.02
CA GLU A 483 -7.58 -0.84 23.88
C GLU A 483 -8.16 -1.81 22.86
N VAL A 484 -7.56 -3.00 22.68
CA VAL A 484 -8.02 -4.03 21.74
C VAL A 484 -8.88 -5.06 22.48
N ASN A 485 -10.03 -4.59 23.00
CA ASN A 485 -10.83 -5.34 23.97
C ASN A 485 -12.06 -6.04 23.37
N THR A 486 -12.34 -5.81 22.08
CA THR A 486 -13.36 -6.54 21.33
C THR A 486 -12.73 -7.58 20.39
N VAL A 487 -13.48 -8.63 20.06
CA VAL A 487 -13.03 -9.65 19.10
C VAL A 487 -12.77 -9.03 17.74
N GLU A 488 -13.59 -8.06 17.33
CA GLU A 488 -13.44 -7.40 16.04
C GLU A 488 -12.15 -6.59 15.96
N GLU A 489 -11.81 -5.82 17.00
CA GLU A 489 -10.52 -5.13 17.04
C GLU A 489 -9.35 -6.12 17.04
N GLN A 490 -9.46 -7.25 17.75
CA GLN A 490 -8.41 -8.28 17.78
C GLN A 490 -8.18 -8.89 16.41
N VAL A 491 -9.25 -9.19 15.66
CA VAL A 491 -9.18 -9.71 14.28
C VAL A 491 -8.59 -8.68 13.33
N GLU A 492 -9.09 -7.45 13.39
CA GLU A 492 -8.72 -6.37 12.47
C GLU A 492 -7.28 -5.92 12.69
N ASP A 493 -6.86 -5.69 13.94
CA ASP A 493 -5.48 -5.34 14.27
C ASP A 493 -4.52 -6.50 13.95
N THR A 494 -4.91 -7.76 14.21
CA THR A 494 -4.06 -8.92 13.86
C THR A 494 -3.84 -9.01 12.35
N ALA A 495 -4.90 -8.87 11.55
CA ALA A 495 -4.80 -8.92 10.10
C ALA A 495 -3.98 -7.74 9.55
N GLN A 496 -4.25 -6.52 10.03
CA GLN A 496 -3.60 -5.33 9.52
C GLN A 496 -2.13 -5.24 9.93
N LEU A 497 -1.81 -5.49 11.22
CA LEU A 497 -0.46 -5.37 11.74
C LEU A 497 0.46 -6.51 11.32
N PHE A 498 -0.03 -7.74 11.46
CA PHE A 498 0.82 -8.93 11.41
C PHE A 498 0.67 -9.71 10.10
N LEU A 499 -0.43 -9.50 9.35
CA LEU A 499 -0.62 -10.15 8.03
C LEU A 499 -0.51 -9.17 6.86
N GLY A 500 -0.52 -7.85 7.11
CA GLY A 500 -0.51 -6.82 6.08
C GLY A 500 -1.79 -6.84 5.23
N LEU A 501 -2.93 -7.20 5.85
CA LEU A 501 -4.23 -7.37 5.21
C LEU A 501 -5.31 -6.51 5.88
N ARG A 502 -6.17 -5.89 5.07
CA ARG A 502 -7.32 -5.10 5.53
C ARG A 502 -8.61 -5.90 5.41
N ILE A 503 -8.88 -6.75 6.39
CA ILE A 503 -10.01 -7.70 6.34
C ILE A 503 -11.35 -7.12 6.85
N GLN A 504 -11.38 -5.91 7.40
CA GLN A 504 -12.58 -5.33 8.05
C GLN A 504 -13.82 -5.26 7.16
N CYS A 505 -13.68 -5.08 5.83
CA CYS A 505 -14.83 -5.10 4.93
C CYS A 505 -15.51 -6.47 4.90
N ALA A 506 -14.74 -7.55 5.11
CA ALA A 506 -15.21 -8.92 5.17
C ALA A 506 -16.19 -9.19 6.34
N ARG A 507 -16.21 -8.33 7.37
CA ARG A 507 -17.13 -8.45 8.52
C ARG A 507 -18.61 -8.41 8.10
N CYS A 508 -18.94 -7.48 7.21
CA CYS A 508 -20.33 -7.17 6.86
C CYS A 508 -20.74 -7.74 5.50
N HIS A 509 -19.81 -7.98 4.58
CA HIS A 509 -20.03 -8.57 3.26
C HIS A 509 -18.72 -9.16 2.75
N HIS A 510 -18.72 -9.98 1.69
CA HIS A 510 -17.48 -10.42 1.07
C HIS A 510 -16.59 -9.21 0.69
N HIS A 511 -15.27 -9.32 0.88
CA HIS A 511 -14.37 -8.20 0.67
C HIS A 511 -14.44 -7.70 -0.78
N PRO A 512 -14.64 -6.40 -1.06
CA PRO A 512 -14.81 -5.94 -2.43
C PRO A 512 -13.59 -6.28 -3.29
N PHE A 513 -12.38 -5.95 -2.83
CA PHE A 513 -11.17 -6.01 -3.64
C PHE A 513 -10.33 -7.29 -3.46
N GLU A 514 -10.85 -8.28 -2.73
CA GLU A 514 -10.11 -9.50 -2.35
C GLU A 514 -11.05 -10.71 -2.28
N LYS A 515 -10.46 -11.89 -2.09
CA LYS A 515 -11.17 -13.17 -2.00
C LYS A 515 -11.77 -13.47 -0.62
N TRP A 516 -11.53 -12.63 0.38
CA TRP A 516 -11.91 -12.91 1.77
C TRP A 516 -13.41 -12.76 1.96
N SER A 517 -14.05 -13.82 2.43
CA SER A 517 -15.47 -13.90 2.73
C SER A 517 -15.78 -13.51 4.18
N GLN A 518 -17.07 -13.38 4.49
CA GLN A 518 -17.51 -13.30 5.89
C GLN A 518 -17.08 -14.52 6.71
N ASP A 519 -17.06 -15.70 6.10
CA ASP A 519 -16.66 -16.92 6.81
C ASP A 519 -15.17 -16.89 7.16
N ASP A 520 -14.32 -16.31 6.31
CA ASP A 520 -12.90 -16.11 6.63
C ASP A 520 -12.72 -15.14 7.81
N TYR A 521 -13.49 -14.03 7.84
CA TYR A 521 -13.45 -13.07 8.95
C TYR A 521 -13.86 -13.71 10.27
N TYR A 522 -15.01 -14.40 10.29
CA TYR A 522 -15.53 -15.02 11.50
C TYR A 522 -14.76 -16.29 11.89
N GLY A 523 -14.18 -17.01 10.92
CA GLY A 523 -13.23 -18.09 11.18
C GLY A 523 -11.98 -17.60 11.91
N LEU A 524 -11.45 -16.44 11.52
CA LEU A 524 -10.35 -15.78 12.24
C LEU A 524 -10.82 -15.27 13.62
N ALA A 525 -12.02 -14.71 13.72
CA ALA A 525 -12.64 -14.26 14.98
C ALA A 525 -12.79 -15.38 16.01
N ALA A 526 -13.00 -16.63 15.57
CA ALA A 526 -13.14 -17.77 16.46
C ALA A 526 -11.87 -18.03 17.30
N PHE A 527 -10.68 -17.62 16.86
CA PHE A 527 -9.45 -17.72 17.68
C PHE A 527 -9.50 -16.83 18.95
N PHE A 528 -10.27 -15.75 18.90
CA PHE A 528 -10.39 -14.79 20.00
C PHE A 528 -11.65 -14.99 20.85
N SER A 529 -12.54 -15.91 20.44
CA SER A 529 -13.84 -16.17 21.09
C SER A 529 -13.74 -16.63 22.56
N ARG A 530 -12.57 -17.12 22.98
CA ARG A 530 -12.30 -17.64 24.33
C ARG A 530 -11.45 -16.71 25.19
N VAL A 531 -11.23 -15.46 24.77
CA VAL A 531 -10.59 -14.44 25.62
C VAL A 531 -11.54 -14.01 26.73
N GLY A 532 -11.08 -14.15 27.97
CA GLY A 532 -11.75 -13.68 29.17
C GLY A 532 -11.01 -12.54 29.82
N THR A 533 -11.77 -11.60 30.37
CA THR A 533 -11.25 -10.55 31.22
C THR A 533 -11.94 -10.59 32.59
N LYS A 534 -11.19 -10.23 33.63
CA LYS A 534 -11.66 -10.06 35.01
C LYS A 534 -10.92 -8.89 35.63
N ASP A 535 -11.54 -8.24 36.62
CA ASP A 535 -10.83 -7.26 37.43
C ASP A 535 -9.58 -7.92 38.07
N PRO A 536 -8.46 -7.20 38.13
CA PRO A 536 -7.23 -7.71 38.75
C PRO A 536 -7.46 -8.04 40.23
N THR A 537 -6.69 -9.01 40.74
CA THR A 537 -6.73 -9.40 42.16
C THR A 537 -5.99 -8.38 43.03
N LEU A 538 -6.53 -7.18 43.16
CA LEU A 538 -5.99 -6.13 44.02
C LEU A 538 -6.51 -6.29 45.45
N GLY A 539 -5.61 -6.60 46.38
CA GLY A 539 -5.90 -6.56 47.81
C GLY A 539 -6.43 -5.18 48.24
N SER A 540 -7.70 -5.16 48.65
CA SER A 540 -8.34 -4.20 49.56
C SER A 540 -8.62 -2.75 49.15
N ILE A 541 -8.53 -2.32 47.87
CA ILE A 541 -9.11 -1.02 47.46
C ILE A 541 -9.85 -1.19 46.13
N GLY A 542 -11.13 -0.82 46.11
CA GLY A 542 -12.09 -1.12 45.04
C GLY A 542 -11.58 -0.89 43.62
N THR A 543 -11.66 -1.94 42.79
CA THR A 543 -11.21 -2.03 41.39
C THR A 543 -12.13 -1.33 40.37
N ARG A 544 -13.16 -0.59 40.82
CA ARG A 544 -14.09 0.09 39.91
C ARG A 544 -13.36 1.14 39.08
N GLY A 545 -13.31 0.93 37.77
CA GLY A 545 -12.70 1.85 36.80
C GLY A 545 -11.28 1.48 36.36
N PHE A 546 -10.71 0.36 36.83
CA PHE A 546 -9.42 -0.13 36.35
C PHE A 546 -9.57 -0.74 34.95
N ARG A 547 -8.81 -0.22 33.98
CA ARG A 547 -8.89 -0.65 32.58
C ARG A 547 -7.94 -1.82 32.25
N ASP A 548 -6.83 -1.94 32.98
CA ASP A 548 -5.88 -3.05 32.83
C ASP A 548 -6.44 -4.31 33.51
N GLN A 549 -7.36 -4.98 32.82
CA GLN A 549 -7.99 -6.21 33.30
C GLN A 549 -7.05 -7.41 33.21
N ARG A 550 -7.23 -8.39 34.10
CA ARG A 550 -6.58 -9.69 33.99
C ARG A 550 -7.14 -10.43 32.79
N VAL A 551 -6.29 -10.82 31.85
CA VAL A 551 -6.66 -11.61 30.67
C VAL A 551 -6.45 -13.10 30.96
N TYR A 552 -7.38 -13.96 30.53
CA TYR A 552 -7.27 -15.42 30.69
C TYR A 552 -8.04 -16.16 29.60
N HIS A 553 -7.68 -17.41 29.35
CA HIS A 553 -8.45 -18.33 28.51
C HIS A 553 -9.70 -18.81 29.25
N LYS A 554 -10.88 -18.60 28.66
CA LYS A 554 -12.15 -19.20 29.11
C LYS A 554 -12.29 -20.58 28.49
N GLU A 555 -12.26 -21.62 29.30
CA GLU A 555 -12.48 -22.99 28.83
C GLU A 555 -13.79 -23.12 28.02
N GLY A 556 -13.70 -23.86 26.92
CA GLY A 556 -14.84 -24.13 26.04
C GLY A 556 -14.46 -24.20 24.56
N VAL A 557 -15.36 -24.76 23.76
CA VAL A 557 -15.16 -24.93 22.31
C VAL A 557 -15.12 -23.58 21.59
N ALA A 558 -13.99 -23.20 21.02
CA ALA A 558 -13.86 -21.93 20.31
C ALA A 558 -14.75 -21.88 19.06
N SER A 559 -15.51 -20.79 18.90
CA SER A 559 -16.36 -20.55 17.73
C SER A 559 -16.78 -19.09 17.64
N ALA A 560 -17.06 -18.60 16.43
CA ALA A 560 -17.68 -17.29 16.22
C ALA A 560 -18.88 -17.39 15.30
N LYS A 561 -19.94 -16.64 15.63
CA LYS A 561 -21.18 -16.65 14.85
C LYS A 561 -21.08 -15.72 13.65
N ASN A 562 -21.27 -16.25 12.45
CA ASN A 562 -21.45 -15.45 11.26
C ASN A 562 -22.82 -14.74 11.31
N ILE A 563 -22.83 -13.40 11.22
CA ILE A 563 -24.05 -12.60 11.38
C ILE A 563 -25.06 -12.77 10.23
N ARG A 564 -24.59 -13.18 9.05
CA ARG A 564 -25.42 -13.41 7.87
C ARG A 564 -25.99 -14.82 7.85
N SER A 565 -25.13 -15.84 7.91
CA SER A 565 -25.58 -17.24 7.83
C SER A 565 -26.18 -17.75 9.15
N GLY A 566 -25.81 -17.14 10.27
CA GLY A 566 -26.19 -17.60 11.61
C GLY A 566 -25.39 -18.80 12.11
N GLU A 567 -24.47 -19.35 11.31
CA GLU A 567 -23.65 -20.50 11.64
C GLU A 567 -22.53 -20.15 12.63
N ASN A 568 -22.14 -21.12 13.47
CA ASN A 568 -20.98 -21.00 14.36
C ASN A 568 -19.75 -21.60 13.68
N LEU A 569 -18.83 -20.75 13.26
CA LEU A 569 -17.60 -21.14 12.58
C LEU A 569 -16.50 -21.48 13.58
N LYS A 570 -15.70 -22.49 13.24
CA LYS A 570 -14.54 -22.93 14.02
C LYS A 570 -13.32 -22.06 13.72
N PRO A 571 -12.30 -22.04 14.61
CA PRO A 571 -11.04 -21.34 14.37
C PRO A 571 -10.43 -21.75 13.03
N THR A 572 -10.30 -20.78 12.13
CA THR A 572 -9.85 -20.99 10.76
C THR A 572 -8.89 -19.86 10.39
N ALA A 573 -7.62 -20.20 10.22
CA ALA A 573 -6.63 -19.22 9.77
C ALA A 573 -6.83 -18.92 8.27
N LEU A 574 -6.44 -17.73 7.82
CA LEU A 574 -6.70 -17.30 6.45
C LEU A 574 -6.06 -18.23 5.41
N GLY A 575 -6.89 -18.78 4.51
CA GLY A 575 -6.46 -19.75 3.50
C GLY A 575 -6.25 -21.17 4.02
N MET A 576 -6.61 -21.48 5.26
CA MET A 576 -6.51 -22.80 5.87
C MET A 576 -7.89 -23.46 6.01
N GLN A 577 -7.88 -24.76 6.33
CA GLN A 577 -9.11 -25.48 6.71
C GLN A 577 -9.46 -25.21 8.19
N PRO A 578 -10.75 -25.34 8.57
CA PRO A 578 -11.17 -25.21 9.95
C PRO A 578 -10.44 -26.16 10.91
N MET A 579 -10.05 -25.65 12.08
CA MET A 579 -9.31 -26.40 13.09
C MET A 579 -10.22 -26.91 14.20
N GLU A 580 -10.07 -28.19 14.56
CA GLU A 580 -10.64 -28.74 15.80
C GLU A 580 -9.66 -28.51 16.96
N LEU A 581 -10.09 -27.78 17.97
CA LEU A 581 -9.29 -27.51 19.17
C LEU A 581 -10.04 -27.99 20.42
N SER A 582 -9.33 -28.58 21.38
CA SER A 582 -9.93 -29.02 22.63
C SER A 582 -10.37 -27.81 23.48
N PRO A 583 -11.40 -27.94 24.32
CA PRO A 583 -11.90 -26.84 25.17
C PRO A 583 -10.85 -26.20 26.11
N GLU A 584 -9.84 -26.97 26.51
CA GLU A 584 -8.78 -26.58 27.45
C GLU A 584 -7.65 -25.83 26.74
N ARG A 585 -7.55 -25.94 25.41
CA ARG A 585 -6.49 -25.31 24.63
C ARG A 585 -6.87 -23.89 24.25
N ASP A 586 -6.00 -22.93 24.56
CA ASP A 586 -6.16 -21.55 24.09
C ASP A 586 -6.02 -21.50 22.55
N PRO A 587 -7.08 -21.09 21.82
CA PRO A 587 -7.03 -21.02 20.37
C PRO A 587 -5.98 -20.04 19.85
N ARG A 588 -5.69 -18.96 20.60
CA ARG A 588 -4.69 -17.96 20.20
C ARG A 588 -3.31 -18.57 20.06
N VAL A 589 -2.99 -19.62 20.82
CA VAL A 589 -1.73 -20.37 20.66
C VAL A 589 -1.66 -21.05 19.30
N ALA A 590 -2.76 -21.62 18.79
CA ALA A 590 -2.81 -22.21 17.45
C ALA A 590 -2.66 -21.14 16.35
N LEU A 591 -3.23 -19.95 16.56
CA LEU A 591 -3.05 -18.80 15.66
C LEU A 591 -1.58 -18.36 15.59
N VAL A 592 -0.92 -18.20 16.75
CA VAL A 592 0.51 -17.84 16.84
C VAL A 592 1.40 -18.90 16.18
N GLN A 593 1.09 -20.18 16.37
CA GLN A 593 1.80 -21.28 15.70
C GLN A 593 1.66 -21.20 14.18
N TRP A 594 0.49 -20.85 13.65
CA TRP A 594 0.28 -20.65 12.22
C TRP A 594 1.03 -19.42 11.68
N LEU A 595 1.04 -18.31 12.42
CA LEU A 595 1.82 -17.11 12.06
C LEU A 595 3.31 -17.42 11.94
N SER A 596 3.82 -18.24 12.88
CA SER A 596 5.25 -18.59 12.97
C SER A 596 5.71 -19.64 11.94
N ARG A 597 4.82 -20.17 11.09
CA ARG A 597 5.22 -21.15 10.07
C ARG A 597 6.11 -20.50 9.02
N THR A 598 7.15 -21.23 8.60
CA THR A 598 8.09 -20.78 7.56
C THR A 598 7.45 -20.67 6.17
N ASP A 599 6.30 -21.32 5.96
CA ASP A 599 5.50 -21.26 4.73
C ASP A 599 4.30 -20.30 4.83
N ASN A 600 4.19 -19.51 5.91
CA ASN A 600 3.13 -18.51 6.03
C ASN A 600 3.32 -17.41 4.95
N PRO A 601 2.34 -17.18 4.07
CA PRO A 601 2.51 -16.28 2.92
C PRO A 601 2.37 -14.79 3.28
N PHE A 602 2.04 -14.45 4.53
CA PHE A 602 1.68 -13.10 4.96
C PHE A 602 2.64 -12.55 6.00
N PHE A 603 2.93 -13.32 7.06
CA PHE A 603 3.55 -12.83 8.29
C PHE A 603 4.91 -12.15 8.09
N ALA A 604 5.84 -12.84 7.43
CA ALA A 604 7.16 -12.27 7.13
C ALA A 604 7.09 -11.09 6.15
N LYS A 605 6.20 -11.17 5.14
CA LYS A 605 6.03 -10.11 4.14
C LYS A 605 5.53 -8.81 4.77
N ALA A 606 4.53 -8.91 5.65
CA ALA A 606 3.94 -7.79 6.36
C ALA A 606 5.00 -6.96 7.09
N LEU A 607 5.86 -7.62 7.86
CA LEU A 607 6.94 -6.95 8.57
C LEU A 607 8.00 -6.39 7.63
N VAL A 608 8.50 -7.20 6.70
CA VAL A 608 9.57 -6.79 5.77
C VAL A 608 9.16 -5.55 4.98
N ASN A 609 7.92 -5.51 4.49
CA ASN A 609 7.41 -4.36 3.76
C ASN A 609 7.26 -3.11 4.64
N ARG A 610 6.83 -3.28 5.90
CA ARG A 610 6.75 -2.20 6.90
C ARG A 610 8.13 -1.61 7.21
N TYR A 611 9.12 -2.46 7.43
CA TYR A 611 10.49 -2.03 7.67
C TYR A 611 11.10 -1.42 6.40
N TRP A 612 10.83 -1.97 5.21
CA TRP A 612 11.23 -1.36 3.94
C TRP A 612 10.68 0.06 3.80
N LYS A 613 9.37 0.26 4.05
CA LYS A 613 8.74 1.59 4.03
C LYS A 613 9.39 2.56 5.01
N HIS A 614 9.77 2.08 6.19
CA HIS A 614 10.50 2.89 7.16
C HIS A 614 11.80 3.45 6.58
N PHE A 615 12.60 2.65 5.88
CA PHE A 615 13.87 3.08 5.32
C PHE A 615 13.76 3.83 3.98
N PHE A 616 12.79 3.50 3.12
CA PHE A 616 12.66 4.10 1.78
C PHE A 616 11.54 5.13 1.64
N GLY A 617 10.73 5.34 2.68
CA GLY A 617 9.56 6.23 2.67
C GLY A 617 8.34 5.70 1.91
N ARG A 618 8.48 4.57 1.22
CA ARG A 618 7.41 3.86 0.49
C ARG A 618 7.65 2.36 0.64
N GLY A 619 6.59 1.58 0.86
CA GLY A 619 6.66 0.11 0.87
C GLY A 619 6.99 -0.44 -0.53
N ILE A 620 7.34 -1.72 -0.61
CA ILE A 620 7.37 -2.48 -1.87
C ILE A 620 5.94 -2.65 -2.38
N VAL A 621 5.03 -2.97 -1.46
CA VAL A 621 3.57 -2.78 -1.58
C VAL A 621 3.21 -1.50 -0.84
N GLU A 622 2.44 -0.62 -1.48
CA GLU A 622 1.97 0.64 -0.88
C GLU A 622 0.45 0.75 -1.04
N PRO A 623 -0.33 1.02 0.02
CA PRO A 623 0.07 1.07 1.44
C PRO A 623 0.68 -0.23 1.98
N GLU A 624 1.43 -0.13 3.07
CA GLU A 624 2.24 -1.23 3.61
C GLU A 624 1.44 -2.41 4.16
N ASP A 625 0.19 -2.15 4.52
CA ASP A 625 -0.79 -3.04 5.13
C ASP A 625 -1.92 -3.44 4.15
N ASP A 626 -1.74 -3.19 2.84
CA ASP A 626 -2.72 -3.49 1.79
C ASP A 626 -2.16 -4.51 0.77
N MET A 627 -1.70 -5.67 1.28
CA MET A 627 -1.09 -6.73 0.49
C MET A 627 -2.13 -7.65 -0.14
N ARG A 628 -2.63 -7.25 -1.30
CA ARG A 628 -3.64 -8.01 -2.04
C ARG A 628 -3.24 -8.29 -3.47
N ALA A 629 -3.87 -9.29 -4.08
CA ALA A 629 -3.61 -9.65 -5.48
C ALA A 629 -3.80 -8.46 -6.44
N THR A 630 -4.69 -7.52 -6.09
CA THR A 630 -4.99 -6.30 -6.86
C THR A 630 -4.06 -5.12 -6.56
N ASN A 631 -3.20 -5.25 -5.56
CA ASN A 631 -2.14 -4.32 -5.21
C ASN A 631 -0.81 -5.07 -5.15
N PRO A 632 -0.32 -5.59 -6.29
CA PRO A 632 0.89 -6.41 -6.30
C PRO A 632 2.11 -5.58 -5.89
N PRO A 633 3.16 -6.21 -5.34
CA PRO A 633 4.42 -5.53 -5.04
C PRO A 633 5.05 -4.96 -6.31
N ALA A 634 5.62 -3.75 -6.19
CA ALA A 634 6.39 -3.10 -7.27
C ALA A 634 7.68 -3.88 -7.63
N ASN A 635 8.13 -4.76 -6.73
CA ASN A 635 9.20 -5.71 -6.99
C ASN A 635 8.92 -7.01 -6.22
N PRO A 636 8.26 -8.01 -6.84
CA PRO A 636 7.94 -9.28 -6.19
C PRO A 636 9.18 -10.05 -5.72
N GLU A 637 10.24 -10.06 -6.53
CA GLU A 637 11.51 -10.74 -6.21
C GLU A 637 12.15 -10.17 -4.95
N LEU A 638 12.15 -8.84 -4.82
CA LEU A 638 12.63 -8.16 -3.61
C LEU A 638 11.82 -8.54 -2.36
N LEU A 639 10.49 -8.48 -2.43
CA LEU A 639 9.63 -8.79 -1.29
C LEU A 639 9.74 -10.26 -0.87
N ASP A 640 9.70 -11.18 -1.84
CA ASP A 640 9.81 -12.62 -1.59
C ASP A 640 11.20 -12.98 -1.08
N GLY A 641 12.26 -12.40 -1.65
CA GLY A 641 13.64 -12.61 -1.24
C GLY A 641 13.92 -12.12 0.18
N LEU A 642 13.47 -10.91 0.53
CA LEU A 642 13.61 -10.37 1.89
C LEU A 642 12.78 -11.16 2.91
N ALA A 643 11.54 -11.54 2.57
CA ALA A 643 10.70 -12.35 3.46
C ALA A 643 11.33 -13.72 3.72
N LYS A 644 11.89 -14.35 2.68
CA LYS A 644 12.61 -15.61 2.81
C LYS A 644 13.85 -15.47 3.71
N HIS A 645 14.70 -14.46 3.46
CA HIS A 645 15.89 -14.20 4.29
C HIS A 645 15.50 -13.95 5.75
N PHE A 646 14.42 -13.21 5.99
CA PHE A 646 13.93 -12.92 7.34
C PHE A 646 13.43 -14.17 8.09
N VAL A 647 12.82 -15.13 7.39
CA VAL A 647 12.45 -16.42 7.97
C VAL A 647 13.71 -17.26 8.24
N GLU A 648 14.66 -17.30 7.31
CA GLU A 648 15.93 -18.04 7.43
C GLU A 648 16.82 -17.51 8.55
N SER A 649 16.76 -16.21 8.86
CA SER A 649 17.45 -15.60 10.00
C SER A 649 16.81 -15.91 11.35
N GLY A 650 15.69 -16.62 11.39
CA GLY A 650 14.94 -16.88 12.62
C GLY A 650 14.13 -15.67 13.08
N PHE A 651 13.59 -14.88 12.15
CA PHE A 651 12.80 -13.68 12.41
C PHE A 651 13.60 -12.56 13.11
N ASP A 652 14.88 -12.43 12.79
CA ASP A 652 15.81 -11.45 13.36
C ASP A 652 15.60 -10.03 12.79
N LEU A 653 15.16 -9.10 13.65
CA LEU A 653 14.85 -7.72 13.29
C LEU A 653 16.10 -6.89 12.96
N LYS A 654 17.17 -7.07 13.72
CA LYS A 654 18.45 -6.36 13.52
C LYS A 654 19.12 -6.79 12.23
N GLU A 655 19.04 -8.07 11.86
CA GLU A 655 19.54 -8.59 10.59
C GLU A 655 18.77 -8.03 9.40
N LEU A 656 17.45 -7.90 9.49
CA LEU A 656 16.66 -7.23 8.44
C LEU A 656 17.11 -5.77 8.23
N VAL A 657 17.31 -5.01 9.31
CA VAL A 657 17.81 -3.63 9.24
C VAL A 657 19.22 -3.59 8.62
N ARG A 658 20.09 -4.53 9.02
CA ARG A 658 21.46 -4.66 8.48
C ARG A 658 21.45 -4.92 6.98
N GLN A 659 20.63 -5.86 6.50
CA GLN A 659 20.49 -6.15 5.06
C GLN A 659 20.05 -4.91 4.28
N ILE A 660 19.04 -4.18 4.78
CA ILE A 660 18.54 -2.97 4.13
C ILE A 660 19.63 -1.88 4.07
N CYS A 661 20.21 -1.50 5.21
CA CYS A 661 21.13 -0.36 5.27
C CYS A 661 22.49 -0.62 4.57
N ARG A 662 22.92 -1.89 4.45
CA ARG A 662 24.16 -2.25 3.74
C ARG A 662 24.00 -2.31 2.22
N SER A 663 22.77 -2.38 1.70
CA SER A 663 22.53 -2.37 0.25
C SER A 663 22.99 -1.07 -0.39
N ASN A 664 23.51 -1.13 -1.61
CA ASN A 664 23.78 0.07 -2.39
C ASN A 664 22.49 0.79 -2.79
N ALA A 665 21.37 0.07 -2.94
CA ALA A 665 20.04 0.64 -3.17
C ALA A 665 19.65 1.65 -2.06
N TYR A 666 19.85 1.30 -0.78
CA TYR A 666 19.63 2.23 0.33
C TYR A 666 20.61 3.40 0.32
N GLN A 667 21.83 3.20 -0.18
CA GLN A 667 22.90 4.20 -0.20
C GLN A 667 22.88 5.10 -1.43
N LEU A 668 21.91 4.99 -2.33
CA LEU A 668 21.77 5.90 -3.47
C LEU A 668 21.52 7.35 -3.00
N SER A 669 21.99 8.33 -3.77
CA SER A 669 21.67 9.74 -3.57
C SER A 669 20.18 9.97 -3.78
N SER A 670 19.61 10.94 -3.07
CA SER A 670 18.25 11.40 -3.36
C SER A 670 18.16 12.40 -4.49
N LEU A 671 19.29 12.99 -4.89
CA LEU A 671 19.32 13.87 -6.04
C LEU A 671 19.03 13.04 -7.30
N PRO A 672 17.95 13.36 -8.03
CA PRO A 672 17.61 12.62 -9.23
C PRO A 672 18.62 12.92 -10.35
N ASN A 673 18.83 11.95 -11.22
CA ASN A 673 19.41 12.18 -12.53
C ASN A 673 18.30 12.59 -13.53
N GLU A 674 18.65 12.79 -14.79
CA GLU A 674 17.70 13.21 -15.84
C GLU A 674 16.58 12.18 -16.12
N TYR A 675 16.78 10.91 -15.76
CA TYR A 675 15.88 9.81 -16.09
C TYR A 675 14.95 9.39 -14.95
N ASN A 676 15.35 9.64 -13.70
CA ASN A 676 14.70 9.01 -12.54
C ASN A 676 13.93 9.97 -11.61
N LEU A 677 13.83 11.26 -11.98
CA LEU A 677 13.04 12.25 -11.24
C LEU A 677 11.59 11.82 -11.04
N LYS A 678 10.99 11.20 -12.07
CA LYS A 678 9.58 10.75 -12.08
C LYS A 678 9.38 9.33 -11.56
N ASP A 679 10.44 8.60 -11.25
CA ASP A 679 10.31 7.29 -10.63
C ASP A 679 9.80 7.45 -9.19
N LYS A 680 8.66 6.83 -8.90
CA LYS A 680 8.00 6.87 -7.60
C LYS A 680 7.90 5.50 -6.92
N GLN A 681 8.39 4.42 -7.54
CA GLN A 681 8.14 3.06 -7.03
C GLN A 681 9.28 2.05 -7.20
N ASN A 682 10.27 2.33 -8.05
CA ASN A 682 11.29 1.35 -8.41
C ASN A 682 12.61 1.52 -7.64
N PHE A 683 12.66 2.48 -6.72
CA PHE A 683 13.81 2.73 -5.83
C PHE A 683 15.11 3.04 -6.60
N SER A 684 14.98 3.75 -7.73
CA SER A 684 16.12 4.23 -8.54
C SER A 684 16.98 5.29 -7.85
N ARG A 685 16.52 5.81 -6.72
CA ARG A 685 17.18 6.79 -5.86
C ARG A 685 16.58 6.70 -4.47
N TYR A 686 17.23 7.33 -3.50
CA TYR A 686 16.60 7.51 -2.20
C TYR A 686 15.51 8.59 -2.29
N TYR A 687 14.29 8.30 -1.87
CA TYR A 687 13.22 9.31 -1.89
C TYR A 687 13.28 10.13 -0.59
N PRO A 688 13.42 11.48 -0.68
CA PRO A 688 13.43 12.31 0.52
C PRO A 688 12.16 12.10 1.34
N LYS A 689 12.33 11.69 2.60
CA LYS A 689 11.26 11.49 3.57
C LYS A 689 11.31 12.59 4.62
N ARG A 690 10.17 13.14 4.97
CA ARG A 690 10.12 14.14 6.03
C ARG A 690 10.48 13.49 7.37
N LEU A 691 11.15 14.23 8.26
CA LEU A 691 11.35 13.77 9.63
C LEU A 691 9.99 13.63 10.35
N THR A 692 9.85 12.59 11.16
CA THR A 692 8.66 12.43 12.00
C THR A 692 8.64 13.49 13.10
N ALA A 693 7.48 13.74 13.71
CA ALA A 693 7.30 14.78 14.71
C ALA A 693 8.34 14.70 15.84
N GLU A 694 8.54 13.52 16.40
CA GLU A 694 9.44 13.22 17.51
C GLU A 694 10.90 13.42 17.10
N VAL A 695 11.30 12.84 15.95
CA VAL A 695 12.66 12.98 15.41
C VAL A 695 12.99 14.44 15.12
N LEU A 696 12.07 15.17 14.48
CA LEU A 696 12.27 16.59 14.18
C LEU A 696 12.42 17.41 15.46
N TYR A 697 11.63 17.12 16.49
CA TYR A 697 11.68 17.81 17.76
C TYR A 697 12.99 17.55 18.50
N ASP A 698 13.44 16.30 18.55
CA ASP A 698 14.70 15.92 19.20
C ASP A 698 15.92 16.52 18.48
N VAL A 699 15.94 16.46 17.14
CA VAL A 699 17.01 17.07 16.34
C VAL A 699 17.01 18.60 16.49
N PHE A 700 15.83 19.23 16.57
CA PHE A 700 15.71 20.65 16.87
C PHE A 700 16.32 21.02 18.23
N HIS A 701 16.04 20.24 19.28
CA HIS A 701 16.62 20.46 20.60
C HIS A 701 18.15 20.24 20.63
N GLN A 702 18.64 19.23 19.91
CA GLN A 702 20.07 18.96 19.75
C GLN A 702 20.80 20.12 19.04
N VAL A 703 20.22 20.63 17.95
CA VAL A 703 20.79 21.75 17.19
C VAL A 703 20.76 23.05 18.00
N THR A 704 19.69 23.32 18.73
CA THR A 704 19.57 24.56 19.53
C THR A 704 20.29 24.49 20.87
N ASN A 705 20.81 23.32 21.27
CA ASN A 705 21.31 23.04 22.62
C ASN A 705 20.28 23.46 23.68
N SER A 706 19.08 22.93 23.54
CA SER A 706 17.97 23.19 24.45
C SER A 706 17.31 21.87 24.87
N SER A 707 16.43 21.93 25.86
CA SER A 707 15.72 20.75 26.35
C SER A 707 14.23 21.02 26.46
N GLN A 708 13.44 19.96 26.44
CA GLN A 708 12.02 19.99 26.76
C GLN A 708 11.75 18.99 27.88
N ARG A 709 11.01 19.43 28.91
CA ARG A 709 10.51 18.51 29.94
C ARG A 709 9.16 17.97 29.53
N PHE A 710 9.00 16.66 29.64
CA PHE A 710 7.73 15.98 29.47
C PHE A 710 7.14 15.65 30.84
N SER A 711 5.86 15.95 31.02
CA SER A 711 5.20 15.78 32.32
C SER A 711 5.24 14.32 32.77
N GLY A 712 5.73 14.06 33.98
CA GLY A 712 5.82 12.71 34.55
C GLY A 712 6.98 11.84 34.04
N LEU A 713 7.91 12.40 33.25
CA LEU A 713 9.09 11.71 32.73
C LEU A 713 10.39 12.39 33.20
N PRO A 714 11.54 11.68 33.22
CA PRO A 714 12.85 12.27 33.51
C PRO A 714 13.17 13.50 32.65
N ALA A 715 13.98 14.43 33.18
CA ALA A 715 14.21 15.74 32.54
C ALA A 715 14.99 15.68 31.22
N ASP A 716 15.69 14.58 30.96
CA ASP A 716 16.51 14.27 29.79
C ASP A 716 15.80 13.36 28.77
N THR A 717 14.53 13.03 29.02
CA THR A 717 13.71 12.22 28.12
C THR A 717 13.56 12.89 26.76
N LYS A 718 13.83 12.15 25.69
CA LYS A 718 13.63 12.57 24.29
C LYS A 718 12.17 12.38 23.85
N ALA A 719 11.74 13.08 22.82
CA ALA A 719 10.42 12.89 22.23
C ALA A 719 10.22 11.47 21.70
N ILE A 720 11.24 10.84 21.12
CA ILE A 720 11.15 9.42 20.71
C ILE A 720 10.94 8.47 21.90
N GLN A 721 11.25 8.88 23.12
CA GLN A 721 11.10 8.04 24.32
C GLN A 721 9.74 8.23 25.04
N ILE A 722 8.86 9.10 24.53
CA ILE A 722 7.56 9.29 25.19
C ILE A 722 6.68 8.07 25.00
N THR A 723 6.02 7.67 26.09
CA THR A 723 5.21 6.44 26.17
C THR A 723 3.80 6.61 25.62
N ASP A 724 3.32 7.85 25.47
CA ASP A 724 1.99 8.16 24.98
C ASP A 724 1.89 9.59 24.41
N ALA A 725 0.90 9.82 23.54
CA ALA A 725 0.68 11.11 22.88
C ALA A 725 -0.09 12.15 23.72
N THR A 726 -0.67 11.78 24.87
CA THR A 726 -1.53 12.71 25.63
C THR A 726 -0.76 13.85 26.27
N SER A 727 0.50 13.59 26.65
CA SER A 727 1.40 14.56 27.29
C SER A 727 2.27 15.33 26.30
N ALA A 728 1.98 15.20 25.00
CA ALA A 728 2.77 15.78 23.93
C ALA A 728 2.60 17.30 23.81
N PRO A 729 3.70 18.07 23.66
CA PRO A 729 3.62 19.49 23.36
C PRO A 729 2.93 19.74 22.02
N TYR A 730 2.46 20.98 21.82
CA TYR A 730 1.74 21.37 20.60
C TYR A 730 2.56 21.11 19.33
N PHE A 731 3.89 21.26 19.38
CA PHE A 731 4.79 20.90 18.29
C PHE A 731 4.53 19.49 17.77
N LEU A 732 4.54 18.46 18.62
CA LEU A 732 4.39 17.07 18.17
C LEU A 732 3.03 16.84 17.49
N LYS A 733 1.96 17.47 17.99
CA LYS A 733 0.62 17.39 17.40
C LYS A 733 0.56 18.03 16.01
N VAL A 734 1.12 19.23 15.84
CA VAL A 734 1.14 19.94 14.55
C VAL A 734 1.95 19.17 13.49
N PHE A 735 3.00 18.49 13.92
CA PHE A 735 3.87 17.70 13.04
C PHE A 735 3.41 16.26 12.83
N GLY A 736 2.19 15.91 13.27
CA GLY A 736 1.54 14.66 12.90
C GLY A 736 1.92 13.45 13.74
N GLN A 737 2.22 13.65 15.03
CA GLN A 737 2.37 12.55 15.97
C GLN A 737 1.07 11.72 16.04
N PRO A 738 1.16 10.37 15.89
CA PRO A 738 -0.01 9.49 16.01
C PRO A 738 -0.62 9.54 17.42
N GLN A 739 -1.92 9.28 17.53
CA GLN A 739 -2.62 9.26 18.82
C GLN A 739 -2.72 7.85 19.41
N ALA A 740 -2.29 6.83 18.64
CA ALA A 740 -2.37 5.42 19.00
C ALA A 740 -3.83 4.96 19.14
N ASP A 741 -4.70 5.46 18.25
CA ASP A 741 -6.13 5.11 18.23
C ASP A 741 -6.42 3.86 17.38
N THR A 742 -5.55 3.54 16.43
CA THR A 742 -5.66 2.47 15.44
C THR A 742 -4.30 1.77 15.25
N ALA A 743 -4.34 0.58 14.67
CA ALA A 743 -3.16 -0.16 14.22
C ALA A 743 -2.45 0.44 12.98
N CYS A 744 -2.95 1.56 12.42
CA CYS A 744 -2.44 2.07 11.16
C CYS A 744 -1.21 2.96 11.35
N GLU A 745 -0.11 2.65 10.67
CA GLU A 745 1.04 3.58 10.56
C GLU A 745 0.61 4.91 9.90
N CYS A 746 -0.49 4.91 9.13
CA CYS A 746 -1.04 6.10 8.50
C CYS A 746 -1.55 7.18 9.47
N GLU A 747 -1.73 6.89 10.77
CA GLU A 747 -1.96 7.94 11.78
C GLU A 747 -0.78 8.91 11.87
N ARG A 748 0.44 8.40 11.63
CA ARG A 748 1.64 9.21 11.58
C ARG A 748 1.65 9.98 10.26
N SER A 749 1.22 11.23 10.32
CA SER A 749 1.11 12.06 9.13
C SER A 749 2.40 12.80 8.82
N GLN A 750 2.95 12.57 7.63
CA GLN A 750 4.10 13.33 7.11
C GLN A 750 3.68 14.43 6.12
N SER A 751 2.38 14.59 5.88
CA SER A 751 1.81 15.56 4.95
C SER A 751 2.20 16.98 5.35
N ALA A 752 2.60 17.77 4.35
CA ALA A 752 2.90 19.19 4.53
C ALA A 752 1.61 19.97 4.75
N ASN A 753 1.60 20.85 5.75
CA ASN A 753 0.52 21.82 5.96
C ASN A 753 1.08 23.19 6.35
N LEU A 754 0.27 24.24 6.17
CA LEU A 754 0.66 25.63 6.45
C LEU A 754 0.98 25.86 7.94
N ALA A 755 0.27 25.18 8.85
CA ALA A 755 0.45 25.34 10.29
C ALA A 755 1.86 24.92 10.74
N GLN A 756 2.42 23.85 10.17
CA GLN A 756 3.79 23.40 10.44
C GLN A 756 4.83 24.45 10.06
N SER A 757 4.70 25.03 8.85
CA SER A 757 5.61 26.08 8.39
C SER A 757 5.51 27.33 9.27
N LEU A 758 4.29 27.78 9.59
CA LEU A 758 4.09 28.94 10.46
C LEU A 758 4.61 28.69 11.88
N HIS A 759 4.53 27.45 12.38
CA HIS A 759 5.03 27.09 13.70
C HIS A 759 6.56 27.19 13.77
N LEU A 760 7.29 26.70 12.77
CA LEU A 760 8.76 26.82 12.74
C LEU A 760 9.24 28.26 12.57
N LEU A 761 8.53 29.05 11.76
CA LEU A 761 8.95 30.43 11.49
C LEU A 761 8.68 31.36 12.68
N ASN A 762 7.52 31.21 13.34
CA ASN A 762 6.98 32.27 14.21
C ASN A 762 6.59 31.82 15.62
N SER A 763 6.70 30.54 15.97
CA SER A 763 6.26 30.11 17.31
C SER A 763 7.18 30.66 18.40
N LYS A 764 6.55 31.07 19.51
CA LYS A 764 7.27 31.46 20.72
C LYS A 764 8.16 30.33 21.24
N GLU A 765 7.70 29.08 21.14
CA GLU A 765 8.47 27.90 21.54
C GLU A 765 9.80 27.83 20.77
N VAL A 766 9.78 27.92 19.43
CA VAL A 766 11.00 27.86 18.63
C VAL A 766 11.92 29.05 18.92
N GLN A 767 11.37 30.27 19.00
CA GLN A 767 12.16 31.47 19.28
C GLN A 767 12.82 31.43 20.65
N ASP A 768 12.11 31.00 21.70
CA ASP A 768 12.64 30.95 23.06
C ASP A 768 13.81 29.94 23.17
N LYS A 769 13.77 28.83 22.43
CA LYS A 769 14.84 27.82 22.44
C LYS A 769 16.08 28.27 21.66
N ILE A 770 15.92 29.04 20.58
CA ILE A 770 17.03 29.61 19.81
C ILE A 770 17.70 30.77 20.58
N THR A 771 16.90 31.62 21.23
CA THR A 771 17.37 32.86 21.89
C THR A 771 17.75 32.69 23.37
N GLY A 772 17.56 31.49 23.93
CA GLY A 772 17.84 31.21 25.34
C GLY A 772 19.31 31.45 25.73
N ALA A 773 19.56 31.84 26.97
CA ALA A 773 20.90 32.22 27.45
C ALA A 773 21.96 31.08 27.41
N SER A 774 21.49 29.83 27.36
CA SER A 774 22.29 28.60 27.22
C SER A 774 22.16 27.95 25.83
N SER A 775 21.51 28.61 24.87
CA SER A 775 21.35 28.08 23.53
C SER A 775 22.67 27.97 22.80
N ARG A 776 22.71 27.17 21.73
CA ARG A 776 23.88 27.04 20.87
C ARG A 776 24.29 28.41 20.30
N ALA A 777 23.34 29.27 19.94
CA ALA A 777 23.65 30.61 19.47
C ALA A 777 24.41 31.44 20.53
N ALA A 778 23.92 31.44 21.77
CA ALA A 778 24.56 32.13 22.88
C ALA A 778 25.95 31.55 23.19
N MET A 779 26.13 30.22 23.07
CA MET A 779 27.43 29.57 23.24
C MET A 779 28.43 29.99 22.17
N LEU A 780 28.05 29.95 20.89
CA LEU A 780 28.91 30.34 19.76
C LEU A 780 29.27 31.83 19.80
N ALA A 781 28.36 32.68 20.25
CA ALA A 781 28.60 34.11 20.40
C ALA A 781 29.57 34.44 21.55
N LYS A 782 29.52 33.68 22.65
CA LYS A 782 30.42 33.84 23.81
C LYS A 782 31.81 33.23 23.58
N ASP A 783 31.95 32.36 22.60
CA ASP A 783 33.23 31.75 22.25
C ASP A 783 34.11 32.75 21.48
N THR A 784 35.08 33.32 22.18
CA THR A 784 36.06 34.25 21.60
C THR A 784 37.36 33.59 21.17
N LYS A 785 37.50 32.26 21.36
CA LYS A 785 38.73 31.52 21.07
C LYS A 785 38.78 31.03 19.65
N ARG A 786 37.64 30.55 19.12
CA ARG A 786 37.53 30.03 17.75
C ARG A 786 37.12 31.13 16.77
N THR A 787 37.53 30.97 15.52
CA THR A 787 37.09 31.83 14.42
C THR A 787 35.61 31.58 14.09
N ASP A 788 34.93 32.57 13.51
CA ASP A 788 33.55 32.39 13.05
C ASP A 788 33.44 31.30 11.97
N GLU A 789 34.50 31.09 11.18
CA GLU A 789 34.56 30.02 10.19
C GLU A 789 34.50 28.63 10.86
N GLU A 790 35.28 28.40 11.92
CA GLU A 790 35.25 27.15 12.68
C GLU A 790 33.89 26.91 13.34
N LYS A 791 33.27 27.95 13.88
CA LYS A 791 31.93 27.90 14.50
C LYS A 791 30.84 27.57 13.49
N VAL A 792 30.87 28.19 12.31
CA VAL A 792 29.92 27.89 11.23
C VAL A 792 30.12 26.45 10.73
N LYS A 793 31.37 25.98 10.60
CA LYS A 793 31.65 24.56 10.27
C LYS A 793 31.09 23.60 11.31
N GLU A 794 31.25 23.89 12.60
CA GLU A 794 30.65 23.11 13.69
C GLU A 794 29.13 23.07 13.56
N LEU A 795 28.49 24.23 13.33
CA LEU A 795 27.04 24.33 13.23
C LEU A 795 26.49 23.49 12.07
N TYR A 796 27.10 23.55 10.89
CA TYR A 796 26.68 22.73 9.75
C TYR A 796 26.84 21.23 10.01
N ARG A 797 27.84 20.80 10.78
CA ARG A 797 27.98 19.40 11.18
C ARG A 797 26.87 18.95 12.13
N TRP A 798 26.45 19.80 13.07
CA TRP A 798 25.30 19.49 13.93
C TRP A 798 23.99 19.38 13.16
N VAL A 799 23.78 20.23 12.15
CA VAL A 799 22.51 20.31 11.41
C VAL A 799 22.44 19.27 10.28
N TYR A 800 23.51 19.15 9.48
CA TYR A 800 23.54 18.39 8.22
C TYR A 800 24.61 17.30 8.16
N ALA A 801 25.42 17.09 9.22
CA ALA A 801 26.56 16.16 9.23
C ALA A 801 27.63 16.43 8.14
N ARG A 802 27.64 17.64 7.55
CA ARG A 802 28.62 18.06 6.54
C ARG A 802 29.19 19.44 6.87
N ALA A 803 30.26 19.81 6.17
CA ALA A 803 30.71 21.21 6.12
C ALA A 803 29.75 22.07 5.27
N PRO A 804 29.71 23.40 5.50
CA PRO A 804 29.04 24.30 4.58
C PRO A 804 29.75 24.31 3.22
N LYS A 805 28.98 24.52 2.15
CA LYS A 805 29.50 24.84 0.83
C LYS A 805 30.14 26.23 0.84
N ASP A 806 30.99 26.54 -0.14
CA ASP A 806 31.70 27.82 -0.19
C ASP A 806 30.76 29.04 -0.18
N GLU A 807 29.64 28.96 -0.91
CA GLU A 807 28.62 30.01 -0.95
C GLU A 807 27.89 30.16 0.40
N GLU A 808 27.56 29.04 1.04
CA GLU A 808 26.93 28.99 2.37
C GLU A 808 27.86 29.61 3.43
N MET A 809 29.15 29.26 3.38
CA MET A 809 30.17 29.81 4.27
C MET A 809 30.34 31.32 4.08
N LYS A 810 30.49 31.75 2.82
CA LYS A 810 30.64 33.17 2.48
C LYS A 810 29.43 33.99 2.94
N PHE A 811 28.23 33.46 2.77
CA PHE A 811 27.01 34.10 3.24
C PHE A 811 26.98 34.23 4.77
N ALA A 812 27.23 33.13 5.49
CA ALA A 812 27.23 33.11 6.95
C ALA A 812 28.25 34.09 7.55
N LEU A 813 29.50 34.09 7.05
CA LEU A 813 30.55 34.99 7.52
C LEU A 813 30.22 36.47 7.22
N SER A 814 29.67 36.76 6.04
CA SER A 814 29.21 38.10 5.68
C SER A 814 28.09 38.58 6.61
N TYR A 815 27.16 37.69 6.96
CA TYR A 815 26.05 38.00 7.86
C TYR A 815 26.52 38.26 9.29
N ILE A 816 27.42 37.43 9.82
CA ILE A 816 28.04 37.62 11.14
C ILE A 816 28.83 38.93 11.16
N ALA A 817 29.58 39.23 10.10
CA ALA A 817 30.35 40.47 10.01
C ALA A 817 29.49 41.74 10.04
N ARG A 818 28.26 41.70 9.51
CA ARG A 818 27.30 42.82 9.58
C ARG A 818 26.69 43.00 10.97
N HIS A 819 26.73 41.97 11.81
CA HIS A 819 26.15 41.95 13.15
C HIS A 819 27.21 41.83 14.26
N LYS A 820 28.44 42.31 14.02
CA LYS A 820 29.57 42.22 14.97
C LYS A 820 29.28 42.80 16.35
N GLU A 821 28.41 43.82 16.43
CA GLU A 821 28.00 44.43 17.71
C GLU A 821 27.02 43.54 18.51
N LYS A 822 26.35 42.61 17.84
CA LYS A 822 25.36 41.68 18.42
C LYS A 822 25.55 40.27 17.85
N PRO A 823 26.70 39.62 18.12
CA PRO A 823 27.05 38.35 17.50
C PRO A 823 26.05 37.23 17.82
N GLN A 824 25.39 37.28 18.98
CA GLN A 824 24.35 36.32 19.33
C GLN A 824 23.18 36.34 18.34
N ILE A 825 22.70 37.52 17.95
CA ILE A 825 21.61 37.66 16.95
C ILE A 825 22.03 37.03 15.62
N ALA A 826 23.28 37.22 15.21
CA ALA A 826 23.78 36.63 13.97
C ALA A 826 23.68 35.10 13.96
N TYR A 827 24.08 34.45 15.06
CA TYR A 827 24.00 32.99 15.20
C TYR A 827 22.56 32.50 15.39
N GLU A 828 21.70 33.27 16.07
CA GLU A 828 20.26 32.99 16.19
C GLU A 828 19.60 32.93 14.81
N ASP A 829 19.83 33.94 13.97
CA ASP A 829 19.25 34.03 12.63
C ASP A 829 19.80 32.96 11.68
N ILE A 830 21.09 32.63 11.79
CA ILE A 830 21.68 31.52 11.01
C ILE A 830 21.04 30.18 11.42
N ILE A 831 20.93 29.89 12.73
CA ILE A 831 20.29 28.66 13.21
C ILE A 831 18.83 28.61 12.75
N TRP A 832 18.10 29.71 12.89
CA TRP A 832 16.72 29.82 12.43
C TRP A 832 16.59 29.54 10.93
N ALA A 833 17.49 30.09 10.10
CA ALA A 833 17.49 29.82 8.66
C ALA A 833 17.76 28.34 8.35
N LEU A 834 18.72 27.72 9.05
CA LEU A 834 19.10 26.32 8.86
C LEU A 834 17.97 25.35 9.20
N ILE A 835 17.29 25.53 10.33
CA ILE A 835 16.20 24.62 10.74
C ILE A 835 14.94 24.75 9.87
N ASN A 836 14.84 25.81 9.06
CA ASN A 836 13.72 26.04 8.14
C ASN A 836 14.01 25.55 6.71
N THR A 837 15.19 24.97 6.45
CA THR A 837 15.51 24.43 5.11
C THR A 837 14.87 23.06 4.87
N LYS A 838 14.71 22.70 3.60
CA LYS A 838 14.32 21.33 3.22
C LYS A 838 15.36 20.29 3.63
N GLU A 839 16.65 20.64 3.63
CA GLU A 839 17.72 19.72 4.03
C GLU A 839 17.62 19.34 5.51
N PHE A 840 17.14 20.24 6.37
CA PHE A 840 16.88 19.95 7.77
C PHE A 840 15.63 19.09 7.94
N LEU A 841 14.53 19.52 7.32
CA LEU A 841 13.19 18.93 7.50
C LEU A 841 13.04 17.53 6.88
N PHE A 842 13.93 17.14 5.97
CA PHE A 842 13.88 15.87 5.27
C PHE A 842 15.15 15.04 5.53
N ASN A 843 14.95 13.75 5.75
CA ASN A 843 15.99 12.75 5.53
C ASN A 843 16.09 12.47 4.03
N HIS A 844 17.30 12.44 3.48
CA HIS A 844 17.54 12.50 2.05
C HIS A 844 18.77 11.69 1.65
#